data_AF-Q4BXG5-F1
#
_entry.id   AF-Q4BXG5-F1
#
_cell.length_a   1.000
_cell.length_b   1.000
_cell.length_c   1.000
_cell.angle_alpha   90.00
_cell.angle_beta   90.00
_cell.angle_gamma   90.00
#
_symmetry.space_group_name_H-M   'P 1'
#
loop_
_entity.id
_entity.type
_entity.pdbx_description
1 polymer ?
#
loop_
_entity_poly.entity_id
_entity_poly.type
_entity_poly.pdbx_seq_one_letter_code
_entity_poly.pdbx_strand_id
1 'polypeptide(L)'
;MAVYYDAIDHFGHGFMRYHPPRSPWISEEDFDLYKDVIESAYRFHNMMLGTYMNLAGEDTTIIICSDHGFHPDRLRPQHIPNEPAGPAEEHRPFGIVAMKGPNIKQDGVIFGAHLLDITPTILSLYGLPVGRDMDGKPLVSAWKDEVAIDYIDSWEQQEGDAGMHPPNLRVDSVDSQAALEQLVELGYIEELDENVEVQVANTIRELRYNLARSYIGANRHREAIPILNELWEEYPEESRFAIQLFQCHLALDETESAEKIMEKALGDKREVMEQAREELNQLVEELKDKKSEDYTEQEIHKLRKLRMKATLNPDAVSFFRGSLLFAQGNYEEAIRELDKAKKAQTHNLPSLYLKMGYAYLGLKKWFDAACYFMQVLELDPANPDAHLGLCKTHLKEHREDKALDEAMAALSLIYHNPQAHFLCGLALYRCEQITDAVKAIETAISQNPIFPNAHRYLAGIYYKEFQDGEKAAKHRNLAREAQQRIKDFKAGKIDLNQNAGSISDWVIEINTGNKPKLDAPMEDTVIIVSGLPRSGTSMMMQMLAAAGISVMTDGVREADESNPKGYYEYEKSKQVGSDNSWIPDAKGKFVKIVAQLLPKLPSGQPYRIIFMQRPLSEVIPSQDKLLERLGKKGSKLTPEKLAETYQKQLKQVEQVLNYYQDIEVLPIN
;
A
#
# COMPACT_ATOMS: atom_id res chain seq x y z
N MET A 1 14.62 -22.90 -8.65
CA MET A 1 13.66 -22.65 -9.75
C MET A 1 12.33 -22.28 -9.13
N ALA A 2 11.68 -21.22 -9.61
CA ALA A 2 10.32 -20.85 -9.22
C ALA A 2 9.42 -20.93 -10.46
N VAL A 3 8.23 -21.49 -10.32
CA VAL A 3 7.22 -21.59 -11.39
C VAL A 3 5.96 -20.92 -10.86
N TYR A 4 5.46 -19.94 -11.60
CA TYR A 4 4.24 -19.22 -11.26
C TYR A 4 3.08 -19.72 -12.12
N TYR A 5 1.97 -20.08 -11.49
CA TYR A 5 0.74 -20.54 -12.13
C TYR A 5 -0.32 -19.44 -12.09
N ASP A 6 -0.21 -18.48 -13.01
CA ASP A 6 -1.10 -17.32 -13.09
C ASP A 6 -2.54 -17.68 -13.49
N ALA A 7 -2.72 -18.73 -14.29
CA ALA A 7 -4.01 -19.06 -14.89
C ALA A 7 -5.08 -19.43 -13.84
N ILE A 8 -4.72 -20.00 -12.69
CA ILE A 8 -5.69 -20.35 -11.63
C ILE A 8 -6.41 -19.10 -11.13
N ASP A 9 -5.69 -18.01 -10.92
CA ASP A 9 -6.25 -16.75 -10.44
C ASP A 9 -7.18 -16.12 -11.50
N HIS A 10 -6.78 -16.14 -12.77
CA HIS A 10 -7.61 -15.70 -13.89
C HIS A 10 -8.90 -16.52 -14.02
N PHE A 11 -8.82 -17.85 -13.89
CA PHE A 11 -10.00 -18.71 -13.85
C PHE A 11 -10.87 -18.40 -12.63
N GLY A 12 -10.27 -18.13 -11.48
CA GLY A 12 -10.95 -17.70 -10.25
C GLY A 12 -11.83 -16.48 -10.50
N HIS A 13 -11.24 -15.37 -10.94
CA HIS A 13 -11.98 -14.14 -11.25
C HIS A 13 -13.05 -14.33 -12.33
N GLY A 14 -12.77 -15.15 -13.34
CA GLY A 14 -13.72 -15.42 -14.42
C GLY A 14 -14.91 -16.29 -14.00
N PHE A 15 -14.68 -17.33 -13.20
CA PHE A 15 -15.61 -18.45 -13.08
C PHE A 15 -15.95 -18.91 -11.66
N MET A 16 -15.30 -18.41 -10.61
CA MET A 16 -15.57 -18.84 -9.24
C MET A 16 -17.02 -18.59 -8.79
N ARG A 17 -17.65 -17.55 -9.34
CA ARG A 17 -19.08 -17.24 -9.11
C ARG A 17 -20.04 -18.35 -9.54
N TYR A 18 -19.62 -19.19 -10.49
CA TYR A 18 -20.42 -20.32 -11.01
C TYR A 18 -20.06 -21.65 -10.33
N HIS A 19 -18.98 -21.70 -9.55
CA HIS A 19 -18.57 -22.93 -8.87
C HIS A 19 -19.67 -23.43 -7.90
N PRO A 20 -19.94 -24.74 -7.80
CA PRO A 20 -20.91 -25.25 -6.85
C PRO A 20 -20.56 -24.89 -5.38
N PRO A 21 -21.56 -24.61 -4.53
CA PRO A 21 -23.01 -24.63 -4.79
C PRO A 21 -23.49 -23.40 -5.58
N ARG A 22 -24.60 -23.51 -6.34
CA ARG A 22 -25.17 -22.39 -7.09
C ARG A 22 -25.66 -21.28 -6.15
N SER A 23 -25.21 -20.05 -6.38
CA SER A 23 -25.73 -18.87 -5.68
C SER A 23 -27.12 -18.45 -6.21
N PRO A 24 -28.03 -17.92 -5.36
CA PRO A 24 -29.39 -17.56 -5.78
C PRO A 24 -29.50 -16.52 -6.90
N TRP A 25 -28.49 -15.66 -7.04
CA TRP A 25 -28.42 -14.60 -8.07
C TRP A 25 -27.79 -15.06 -9.39
N ILE A 26 -27.40 -16.33 -9.51
CA ILE A 26 -26.85 -16.92 -10.73
C ILE A 26 -27.94 -17.73 -11.42
N SER A 27 -28.12 -17.50 -12.73
CA SER A 27 -29.10 -18.24 -13.54
C SER A 27 -28.76 -19.74 -13.56
N GLU A 28 -29.77 -20.60 -13.74
CA GLU A 28 -29.55 -22.05 -13.86
C GLU A 28 -28.73 -22.38 -15.12
N GLU A 29 -28.99 -21.66 -16.22
CA GLU A 29 -28.28 -21.82 -17.49
C GLU A 29 -26.78 -21.50 -17.37
N ASP A 30 -26.41 -20.34 -16.81
CA ASP A 30 -25.00 -19.98 -16.64
C ASP A 30 -24.29 -20.93 -15.67
N PHE A 31 -24.99 -21.34 -14.61
CA PHE A 31 -24.43 -22.30 -13.66
C PHE A 31 -24.12 -23.63 -14.33
N ASP A 32 -25.06 -24.19 -15.10
CA ASP A 32 -24.84 -25.46 -15.80
C ASP A 32 -23.74 -25.38 -16.85
N LEU A 33 -23.55 -24.23 -17.49
CA LEU A 33 -22.50 -24.03 -18.48
C LEU A 33 -21.09 -23.91 -17.86
N TYR A 34 -20.97 -23.28 -16.68
CA TYR A 34 -19.68 -22.85 -16.15
C TYR A 34 -19.24 -23.52 -14.83
N LYS A 35 -20.10 -24.29 -14.15
CA LYS A 35 -19.81 -24.89 -12.83
C LYS A 35 -18.53 -25.73 -12.77
N ASP A 36 -18.15 -26.37 -13.88
CA ASP A 36 -17.02 -27.30 -13.94
C ASP A 36 -15.69 -26.64 -14.35
N VAL A 37 -15.69 -25.33 -14.66
CA VAL A 37 -14.49 -24.63 -15.16
C VAL A 37 -13.38 -24.58 -14.11
N ILE A 38 -13.71 -24.18 -12.88
CA ILE A 38 -12.75 -24.09 -11.78
C ILE A 38 -12.13 -25.46 -11.48
N GLU A 39 -12.95 -26.51 -11.36
CA GLU A 39 -12.45 -27.85 -11.09
C GLU A 39 -11.53 -28.35 -12.21
N SER A 40 -11.91 -28.09 -13.47
CA SER A 40 -11.09 -28.43 -14.65
C SER A 40 -9.76 -27.68 -14.65
N ALA A 41 -9.75 -26.40 -14.28
CA ALA A 41 -8.53 -25.60 -14.17
C ALA A 41 -7.57 -26.18 -13.12
N TYR A 42 -8.05 -26.51 -11.93
CA TYR A 42 -7.23 -27.14 -10.88
C TYR A 42 -6.71 -28.53 -11.31
N ARG A 43 -7.54 -29.35 -11.98
CA ARG A 43 -7.12 -30.65 -12.51
C ARG A 43 -5.98 -30.51 -13.53
N PHE A 44 -6.09 -29.55 -14.46
CA PHE A 44 -5.03 -29.26 -15.43
C PHE A 44 -3.71 -28.85 -14.76
N HIS A 45 -3.78 -27.95 -13.77
CA HIS A 45 -2.60 -27.52 -13.01
C HIS A 45 -1.98 -28.65 -12.18
N ASN A 46 -2.80 -29.54 -11.63
CA ASN A 46 -2.33 -30.72 -10.93
C ASN A 46 -1.56 -31.68 -11.88
N MET A 47 -1.99 -31.82 -13.14
CA MET A 47 -1.25 -32.61 -14.15
C MET A 47 0.11 -31.97 -14.49
N MET A 48 0.17 -30.64 -14.59
CA MET A 48 1.43 -29.92 -14.80
C MET A 48 2.37 -30.10 -13.61
N LEU A 49 1.87 -29.90 -12.39
CA LEU A 49 2.61 -30.14 -11.15
C LEU A 49 3.15 -31.56 -11.10
N GLY A 50 2.32 -32.57 -11.40
CA GLY A 50 2.76 -33.97 -11.45
C GLY A 50 3.91 -34.20 -12.43
N THR A 51 3.89 -33.53 -13.60
CA THR A 51 4.99 -33.59 -14.57
C THR A 51 6.28 -32.98 -14.01
N TYR A 52 6.19 -31.79 -13.39
CA TYR A 52 7.36 -31.16 -12.75
C TYR A 52 7.92 -32.01 -11.61
N MET A 53 7.06 -32.59 -10.78
CA MET A 53 7.49 -33.47 -9.69
C MET A 53 8.24 -34.69 -10.22
N ASN A 54 7.78 -35.28 -11.33
CA ASN A 54 8.46 -36.42 -11.96
C ASN A 54 9.83 -36.03 -12.54
N LEU A 55 9.93 -34.84 -13.15
CA LEU A 55 11.19 -34.34 -13.73
C LEU A 55 12.19 -33.88 -12.67
N ALA A 56 11.72 -33.32 -11.56
CA ALA A 56 12.56 -32.83 -10.47
C ALA A 56 13.26 -33.96 -9.68
N GLY A 57 12.70 -35.18 -9.70
CA GLY A 57 13.25 -36.32 -8.96
C GLY A 57 12.87 -36.33 -7.46
N GLU A 58 13.16 -37.43 -6.79
CA GLU A 58 12.82 -37.63 -5.37
C GLU A 58 13.78 -36.90 -4.40
N ASP A 59 14.94 -36.47 -4.88
CA ASP A 59 15.96 -35.73 -4.14
C ASP A 59 15.69 -34.22 -4.06
N THR A 60 14.69 -33.73 -4.79
CA THR A 60 14.32 -32.31 -4.80
C THR A 60 13.23 -32.00 -3.78
N THR A 61 13.44 -30.95 -2.97
CA THR A 61 12.39 -30.36 -2.14
C THR A 61 11.52 -29.43 -2.97
N ILE A 62 10.21 -29.69 -2.97
CA ILE A 62 9.17 -28.94 -3.66
C ILE A 62 8.32 -28.23 -2.60
N ILE A 63 8.16 -26.92 -2.76
CA ILE A 63 7.28 -26.09 -1.94
C ILE A 63 6.22 -25.50 -2.87
N ILE A 64 4.95 -25.71 -2.53
CA ILE A 64 3.80 -25.09 -3.16
C ILE A 64 3.30 -24.02 -2.19
N CYS A 65 3.12 -22.80 -2.68
CA CYS A 65 2.54 -21.71 -1.92
C CYS A 65 1.50 -21.00 -2.77
N SER A 66 0.35 -20.74 -2.17
CA SER A 66 -0.67 -19.79 -2.64
C SER A 66 -0.84 -18.78 -1.51
N ASP A 67 -0.76 -17.49 -1.83
CA ASP A 67 -0.89 -16.38 -0.88
C ASP A 67 -2.34 -16.16 -0.46
N HIS A 68 -3.28 -16.42 -1.37
CA HIS A 68 -4.71 -16.31 -1.12
C HIS A 68 -5.45 -17.51 -1.72
N GLY A 69 -6.74 -17.58 -1.44
CA GLY A 69 -7.69 -18.48 -2.10
C GLY A 69 -8.88 -17.70 -2.63
N PHE A 70 -9.95 -18.41 -2.96
CA PHE A 70 -11.24 -17.82 -3.30
C PHE A 70 -12.33 -18.41 -2.41
N HIS A 71 -13.42 -17.68 -2.20
CA HIS A 71 -14.60 -18.25 -1.56
C HIS A 71 -15.36 -19.16 -2.55
N PRO A 72 -15.45 -20.49 -2.33
CA PRO A 72 -16.24 -21.37 -3.19
C PRO A 72 -17.71 -21.45 -2.76
N ASP A 73 -18.10 -20.67 -1.76
CA ASP A 73 -19.34 -20.85 -0.99
C ASP A 73 -20.26 -19.60 -1.03
N ARG A 74 -21.14 -19.48 -0.03
CA ARG A 74 -22.11 -18.38 0.07
C ARG A 74 -21.49 -17.01 0.38
N LEU A 75 -20.20 -16.95 0.73
CA LEU A 75 -19.48 -15.70 0.98
C LEU A 75 -19.01 -15.01 -0.30
N ARG A 76 -19.24 -15.62 -1.48
CA ARG A 76 -18.94 -14.98 -2.76
C ARG A 76 -19.67 -13.65 -2.90
N PRO A 77 -18.97 -12.56 -3.28
CA PRO A 77 -19.62 -11.28 -3.47
C PRO A 77 -20.59 -11.35 -4.64
N GLN A 78 -21.78 -10.77 -4.48
CA GLN A 78 -22.73 -10.60 -5.58
C GLN A 78 -22.25 -9.53 -6.57
N HIS A 79 -21.58 -8.51 -6.05
CA HIS A 79 -21.08 -7.37 -6.81
C HIS A 79 -19.66 -7.06 -6.37
N ILE A 80 -18.77 -6.87 -7.34
CA ILE A 80 -17.40 -6.42 -7.10
C ILE A 80 -17.42 -4.89 -7.07
N PRO A 81 -16.80 -4.25 -6.06
CA PRO A 81 -16.64 -2.79 -6.05
C PRO A 81 -15.93 -2.31 -7.33
N ASN A 82 -16.41 -1.20 -7.89
CA ASN A 82 -15.80 -0.61 -9.08
C ASN A 82 -14.57 0.23 -8.72
N GLU A 83 -13.51 -0.45 -8.26
CA GLU A 83 -12.20 0.12 -7.98
C GLU A 83 -11.09 -0.86 -8.41
N PRO A 84 -9.84 -0.40 -8.63
CA PRO A 84 -8.78 -1.26 -9.17
C PRO A 84 -8.49 -2.50 -8.32
N ALA A 85 -8.58 -2.37 -6.99
CA ALA A 85 -8.40 -3.48 -6.06
C ALA A 85 -9.71 -4.26 -5.79
N GLY A 86 -10.82 -3.87 -6.41
CA GLY A 86 -12.13 -4.49 -6.25
C GLY A 86 -12.12 -6.01 -6.45
N PRO A 87 -11.44 -6.56 -7.48
CA PRO A 87 -11.37 -8.01 -7.67
C PRO A 87 -10.85 -8.78 -6.46
N ALA A 88 -10.01 -8.18 -5.61
CA ALA A 88 -9.51 -8.82 -4.40
C ALA A 88 -10.61 -9.16 -3.37
N GLU A 89 -11.81 -8.58 -3.49
CA GLU A 89 -12.98 -8.95 -2.67
C GLU A 89 -13.49 -10.37 -2.96
N GLU A 90 -13.13 -10.95 -4.11
CA GLU A 90 -13.42 -12.35 -4.42
C GLU A 90 -12.45 -13.31 -3.71
N HIS A 91 -11.32 -12.79 -3.25
CA HIS A 91 -10.28 -13.57 -2.59
C HIS A 91 -10.66 -13.89 -1.15
N ARG A 92 -10.33 -15.10 -0.75
CA ARG A 92 -10.22 -15.50 0.66
C ARG A 92 -8.81 -15.16 1.13
N PRO A 93 -8.62 -14.52 2.30
CA PRO A 93 -7.31 -14.08 2.78
C PRO A 93 -6.37 -15.23 3.18
N PHE A 94 -6.82 -16.48 3.06
CA PHE A 94 -6.05 -17.67 3.40
C PHE A 94 -5.80 -18.50 2.15
N GLY A 95 -4.53 -18.59 1.75
CA GLY A 95 -4.05 -19.54 0.76
C GLY A 95 -3.60 -20.86 1.38
N ILE A 96 -2.60 -21.50 0.76
CA ILE A 96 -2.07 -22.80 1.19
C ILE A 96 -0.55 -22.82 1.15
N VAL A 97 0.05 -23.64 1.99
CA VAL A 97 1.44 -24.09 1.84
C VAL A 97 1.50 -25.61 1.93
N ALA A 98 2.22 -26.23 1.02
CA ALA A 98 2.48 -27.67 1.03
C ALA A 98 3.95 -27.93 0.65
N MET A 99 4.57 -28.92 1.29
CA MET A 99 5.98 -29.24 1.08
C MET A 99 6.16 -30.74 0.89
N LYS A 100 7.07 -31.12 -0.02
CA LYS A 100 7.50 -32.52 -0.22
C LYS A 100 8.99 -32.54 -0.51
N GLY A 101 9.74 -33.43 0.13
CA GLY A 101 11.17 -33.60 -0.15
C GLY A 101 11.85 -34.57 0.83
N PRO A 102 13.14 -34.87 0.63
CA PRO A 102 13.87 -35.86 1.43
C PRO A 102 13.79 -35.62 2.95
N ASN A 103 13.99 -34.36 3.38
CA ASN A 103 13.98 -33.95 4.79
C ASN A 103 12.64 -33.33 5.24
N ILE A 104 11.56 -33.48 4.48
CA ILE A 104 10.23 -32.95 4.86
C ILE A 104 9.41 -34.05 5.52
N LYS A 105 8.76 -33.75 6.65
CA LYS A 105 7.87 -34.70 7.36
C LYS A 105 6.72 -35.14 6.45
N GLN A 106 6.47 -36.44 6.43
CA GLN A 106 5.31 -36.99 5.74
C GLN A 106 4.06 -36.85 6.64
N ASP A 107 2.92 -36.50 6.04
CA ASP A 107 1.63 -36.33 6.71
C ASP A 107 1.67 -35.33 7.90
N GLY A 108 2.65 -34.43 7.88
CA GLY A 108 2.80 -33.37 8.88
C GLY A 108 1.94 -32.15 8.53
N VAL A 109 1.28 -31.57 9.54
CA VAL A 109 0.56 -30.31 9.39
C VAL A 109 1.48 -29.16 9.77
N ILE A 110 1.59 -28.17 8.89
CA ILE A 110 2.28 -26.91 9.16
C ILE A 110 1.28 -25.95 9.77
N PHE A 111 1.46 -25.60 11.05
CA PHE A 111 0.59 -24.66 11.74
C PHE A 111 1.13 -23.24 11.65
N GLY A 112 0.24 -22.29 11.37
CA GLY A 112 0.55 -20.87 11.52
C GLY A 112 1.59 -20.33 10.54
N ALA A 113 1.66 -20.89 9.33
CA ALA A 113 2.51 -20.41 8.26
C ALA A 113 1.91 -19.14 7.62
N HIS A 114 2.77 -18.18 7.33
CA HIS A 114 2.47 -16.96 6.59
C HIS A 114 3.26 -16.91 5.29
N LEU A 115 2.83 -16.08 4.34
CA LEU A 115 3.55 -15.86 3.09
C LEU A 115 5.01 -15.42 3.32
N LEU A 116 5.22 -14.59 4.36
CA LEU A 116 6.54 -14.08 4.72
C LEU A 116 7.48 -15.17 5.27
N ASP A 117 6.95 -16.32 5.67
CA ASP A 117 7.74 -17.45 6.19
C ASP A 117 8.45 -18.23 5.07
N ILE A 118 8.02 -18.07 3.81
CA ILE A 118 8.56 -18.82 2.67
C ILE A 118 10.03 -18.49 2.43
N THR A 119 10.41 -17.21 2.40
CA THR A 119 11.80 -16.80 2.16
C THR A 119 12.77 -17.25 3.26
N PRO A 120 12.52 -17.02 4.56
CA PRO A 120 13.34 -17.57 5.64
C PRO A 120 13.46 -19.11 5.59
N THR A 121 12.38 -19.81 5.22
CA THR A 121 12.39 -21.27 5.06
C THR A 121 13.29 -21.71 3.91
N ILE A 122 13.22 -21.01 2.77
CA ILE A 122 14.10 -21.29 1.63
C ILE A 122 15.55 -21.02 2.00
N LEU A 123 15.89 -19.87 2.59
CA LEU A 123 17.26 -19.58 3.03
C LEU A 123 17.82 -20.71 3.93
N SER A 124 17.01 -21.14 4.89
CA SER A 124 17.36 -22.24 5.80
C SER A 124 17.58 -23.57 5.06
N LEU A 125 16.78 -23.89 4.04
CA LEU A 125 16.97 -25.09 3.20
C LEU A 125 18.29 -25.07 2.42
N TYR A 126 18.79 -23.87 2.07
CA TYR A 126 20.08 -23.69 1.41
C TYR A 126 21.26 -23.55 2.39
N GLY A 127 21.01 -23.61 3.70
CA GLY A 127 22.04 -23.35 4.73
C GLY A 127 22.52 -21.90 4.75
N LEU A 128 21.69 -20.97 4.30
CA LEU A 128 21.96 -19.53 4.33
C LEU A 128 21.34 -18.90 5.59
N PRO A 129 21.97 -17.85 6.15
CA PRO A 129 21.48 -17.22 7.36
C PRO A 129 20.19 -16.41 7.10
N VAL A 130 19.34 -16.34 8.11
CA VAL A 130 18.12 -15.53 8.11
C VAL A 130 18.42 -14.14 8.70
N GLY A 131 17.93 -13.08 8.06
CA GLY A 131 18.05 -11.72 8.61
C GLY A 131 17.21 -11.58 9.89
N ARG A 132 17.76 -10.95 10.93
CA ARG A 132 17.01 -10.66 12.17
C ARG A 132 15.94 -9.60 11.97
N ASP A 133 16.09 -8.78 10.94
CA ASP A 133 15.18 -7.75 10.47
C ASP A 133 14.19 -8.24 9.40
N MET A 134 14.31 -9.49 8.93
CA MET A 134 13.35 -10.08 7.99
C MET A 134 12.03 -10.39 8.69
N ASP A 135 10.92 -10.04 8.05
CA ASP A 135 9.62 -10.53 8.46
C ASP A 135 9.49 -12.03 8.19
N GLY A 136 8.69 -12.71 9.02
CA GLY A 136 8.45 -14.15 8.94
C GLY A 136 9.48 -15.01 9.70
N LYS A 137 9.29 -16.32 9.66
CA LYS A 137 10.13 -17.30 10.37
C LYS A 137 10.36 -18.56 9.52
N PRO A 138 11.47 -19.28 9.71
CA PRO A 138 11.63 -20.60 9.11
C PRO A 138 10.56 -21.58 9.63
N LEU A 139 9.95 -22.34 8.72
CA LEU A 139 8.93 -23.35 9.03
C LEU A 139 9.57 -24.64 9.55
N VAL A 140 10.29 -24.53 10.67
CA VAL A 140 11.07 -25.63 11.28
C VAL A 140 10.26 -26.90 11.57
N SER A 141 8.96 -26.75 11.82
CA SER A 141 8.06 -27.86 12.11
C SER A 141 7.87 -28.81 10.92
N ALA A 142 8.16 -28.35 9.70
CA ALA A 142 8.06 -29.14 8.47
C ALA A 142 9.22 -30.14 8.29
N TRP A 143 10.36 -29.97 8.97
CA TRP A 143 11.55 -30.81 8.78
C TRP A 143 11.58 -32.05 9.68
N LYS A 144 12.05 -33.18 9.14
CA LYS A 144 12.23 -34.42 9.94
C LYS A 144 13.32 -34.21 11.00
N ASP A 145 14.45 -33.68 10.57
CA ASP A 145 15.60 -33.43 11.41
C ASP A 145 15.59 -32.00 11.98
N GLU A 146 16.16 -31.81 13.17
CA GLU A 146 16.40 -30.46 13.70
C GLU A 146 17.41 -29.72 12.83
N VAL A 147 16.99 -28.58 12.29
CA VAL A 147 17.83 -27.70 11.47
C VAL A 147 18.29 -26.53 12.33
N ALA A 148 19.61 -26.38 12.47
CA ALA A 148 20.18 -25.18 13.08
C ALA A 148 19.95 -23.98 12.15
N ILE A 149 19.37 -22.91 12.70
CA ILE A 149 19.11 -21.68 11.95
C ILE A 149 20.20 -20.67 12.27
N ASP A 150 21.00 -20.32 11.26
CA ASP A 150 21.96 -19.23 11.34
C ASP A 150 21.26 -17.89 11.12
N TYR A 151 21.77 -16.84 11.77
CA TYR A 151 21.20 -15.49 11.70
C TYR A 151 22.27 -14.45 11.40
N ILE A 152 21.91 -13.44 10.62
CA ILE A 152 22.66 -12.19 10.44
C ILE A 152 21.79 -11.00 10.86
N ASP A 153 22.40 -9.85 11.17
CA ASP A 153 21.62 -8.69 11.61
C ASP A 153 20.70 -8.14 10.51
N SER A 154 21.21 -8.00 9.29
CA SER A 154 20.44 -7.59 8.12
C SER A 154 21.13 -7.99 6.82
N TRP A 155 20.33 -8.41 5.82
CA TRP A 155 20.79 -8.59 4.45
C TRP A 155 21.06 -7.26 3.73
N GLU A 156 20.50 -6.14 4.20
CA GLU A 156 20.78 -4.81 3.61
C GLU A 156 22.21 -4.33 3.85
N GLN A 157 22.87 -4.86 4.88
CA GLN A 157 24.25 -4.52 5.24
C GLN A 157 25.27 -5.44 4.58
N GLN A 158 24.82 -6.49 3.87
CA GLN A 158 25.71 -7.43 3.20
C GLN A 158 26.02 -6.91 1.79
N GLU A 159 27.31 -6.87 1.43
CA GLU A 159 27.72 -6.56 0.06
C GLU A 159 27.25 -7.68 -0.89
N GLY A 160 26.54 -7.32 -1.96
CA GLY A 160 26.08 -8.30 -2.95
C GLY A 160 25.04 -7.74 -3.92
N ASP A 161 24.72 -8.52 -4.96
CA ASP A 161 23.66 -8.22 -5.91
C ASP A 161 22.32 -8.75 -5.37
N ALA A 162 21.73 -7.97 -4.46
CA ALA A 162 20.42 -8.28 -3.87
C ALA A 162 19.24 -7.93 -4.81
N GLY A 163 19.50 -7.60 -6.09
CA GLY A 163 18.48 -7.19 -7.06
C GLY A 163 17.75 -5.88 -6.71
N MET A 164 18.15 -5.19 -5.64
CA MET A 164 17.58 -3.89 -5.28
C MET A 164 18.30 -2.77 -6.03
N HIS A 165 17.52 -1.82 -6.56
CA HIS A 165 18.11 -0.55 -6.96
C HIS A 165 18.80 0.09 -5.73
N PRO A 166 20.06 0.57 -5.86
CA PRO A 166 20.74 1.20 -4.75
C PRO A 166 19.89 2.35 -4.17
N PRO A 167 19.91 2.59 -2.85
CA PRO A 167 18.92 3.42 -2.15
C PRO A 167 18.68 4.81 -2.76
N ASN A 168 19.72 5.37 -3.36
CA ASN A 168 19.71 6.65 -4.08
C ASN A 168 18.92 6.66 -5.40
N LEU A 169 18.50 5.50 -5.91
CA LEU A 169 17.72 5.35 -7.15
C LEU A 169 16.25 5.01 -6.93
N ARG A 170 15.86 4.77 -5.67
CA ARG A 170 14.46 4.51 -5.31
C ARG A 170 13.71 5.82 -5.21
N VAL A 171 13.03 6.20 -6.29
CA VAL A 171 12.19 7.40 -6.33
C VAL A 171 10.74 6.99 -6.25
N ASP A 172 10.00 7.64 -5.36
CA ASP A 172 8.55 7.47 -5.29
C ASP A 172 7.93 8.06 -6.58
N SER A 173 7.04 7.31 -7.21
CA SER A 173 6.43 7.71 -8.48
C SER A 173 5.50 8.91 -8.35
N VAL A 174 4.85 9.08 -7.20
CA VAL A 174 3.98 10.22 -6.90
C VAL A 174 4.82 11.47 -6.66
N ASP A 175 5.86 11.37 -5.83
CA ASP A 175 6.80 12.48 -5.60
C ASP A 175 7.48 12.91 -6.90
N SER A 176 7.90 11.94 -7.73
CA SER A 176 8.51 12.21 -9.05
C SER A 176 7.59 13.01 -9.96
N GLN A 177 6.30 12.66 -9.98
CA GLN A 177 5.30 13.33 -10.81
C GLN A 177 5.02 14.74 -10.30
N ALA A 178 4.87 14.91 -8.98
CA ALA A 178 4.66 16.24 -8.40
C ALA A 178 5.88 17.16 -8.60
N ALA A 179 7.10 16.61 -8.67
CA ALA A 179 8.29 17.37 -9.07
C ALA A 179 8.29 17.71 -10.57
N LEU A 180 7.79 16.82 -11.44
CA LEU A 180 7.62 17.09 -12.87
C LEU A 180 6.57 18.18 -13.13
N GLU A 181 5.44 18.16 -12.43
CA GLU A 181 4.38 19.19 -12.50
C GLU A 181 4.96 20.59 -12.23
N GLN A 182 5.82 20.72 -11.23
CA GLN A 182 6.50 21.99 -10.96
C GLN A 182 7.39 22.44 -12.13
N LEU A 183 8.09 21.51 -12.80
CA LEU A 183 8.90 21.85 -13.98
C LEU A 183 8.04 22.27 -15.18
N VAL A 184 6.85 21.68 -15.31
CA VAL A 184 5.84 22.06 -16.31
C VAL A 184 5.29 23.46 -16.01
N GLU A 185 4.84 23.73 -14.78
CA GLU A 185 4.32 25.06 -14.41
C GLU A 185 5.36 26.18 -14.53
N LEU A 186 6.64 25.85 -14.30
CA LEU A 186 7.76 26.77 -14.51
C LEU A 186 8.10 26.98 -16.01
N GLY A 187 7.50 26.19 -16.90
CA GLY A 187 7.64 26.26 -18.37
C GLY A 187 8.88 25.57 -18.92
N TYR A 188 9.49 24.63 -18.18
CA TYR A 188 10.72 23.93 -18.57
C TYR A 188 10.47 22.54 -19.18
N ILE A 189 9.27 21.99 -19.02
CA ILE A 189 8.80 20.75 -19.64
C ILE A 189 7.42 21.05 -20.24
N GLU A 190 7.08 20.41 -21.36
CA GLU A 190 5.77 20.58 -21.98
C GLU A 190 4.66 19.88 -21.18
N GLU A 191 3.45 20.45 -21.21
CA GLU A 191 2.23 19.85 -20.66
C GLU A 191 1.90 18.53 -21.40
N LEU A 192 1.41 17.54 -20.66
CA LEU A 192 0.98 16.28 -21.26
C LEU A 192 -0.39 16.48 -21.93
N ASP A 193 -0.74 15.66 -22.92
CA ASP A 193 -2.07 15.69 -23.52
C ASP A 193 -3.15 15.44 -22.43
N GLU A 194 -4.31 16.10 -22.52
CA GLU A 194 -5.37 16.10 -21.49
C GLU A 194 -5.79 14.67 -21.09
N ASN A 195 -5.80 13.74 -22.05
CA ASN A 195 -6.15 12.34 -21.79
C ASN A 195 -5.07 11.60 -20.98
N VAL A 196 -3.79 11.93 -21.21
CA VAL A 196 -2.66 11.40 -20.43
C VAL A 196 -2.67 11.98 -19.03
N GLU A 197 -2.97 13.29 -18.88
CA GLU A 197 -3.10 13.92 -17.56
C GLU A 197 -4.19 13.27 -16.70
N VAL A 198 -5.36 13.00 -17.28
CA VAL A 198 -6.44 12.29 -16.57
C VAL A 198 -6.02 10.88 -16.16
N GLN A 199 -5.33 10.13 -17.03
CA GLN A 199 -4.83 8.80 -16.69
C GLN A 199 -3.76 8.83 -15.60
N VAL A 200 -2.86 9.80 -15.65
CA VAL A 200 -1.81 10.02 -14.64
C VAL A 200 -2.43 10.41 -13.30
N ALA A 201 -3.37 11.36 -13.28
CA ALA A 201 -4.07 11.77 -12.06
C ALA A 201 -4.83 10.60 -11.42
N ASN A 202 -5.53 9.80 -12.23
CA ASN A 202 -6.16 8.57 -11.76
C ASN A 202 -5.12 7.60 -11.16
N THR A 203 -4.01 7.37 -11.84
CA THR A 203 -2.94 6.48 -11.36
C THR A 203 -2.38 6.95 -10.02
N ILE A 204 -2.08 8.24 -9.88
CA ILE A 204 -1.58 8.83 -8.62
C ILE A 204 -2.60 8.66 -7.50
N ARG A 205 -3.88 8.94 -7.78
CA ARG A 205 -4.97 8.79 -6.82
C ARG A 205 -5.03 7.35 -6.28
N GLU A 206 -4.96 6.35 -7.16
CA GLU A 206 -4.97 4.95 -6.75
C GLU A 206 -3.69 4.55 -6.00
N LEU A 207 -2.51 5.02 -6.41
CA LEU A 207 -1.26 4.75 -5.69
C LEU A 207 -1.27 5.34 -4.28
N ARG A 208 -1.74 6.58 -4.11
CA ARG A 208 -1.91 7.22 -2.79
C ARG A 208 -2.91 6.46 -1.94
N TYR A 209 -4.03 6.04 -2.51
CA TYR A 209 -5.02 5.24 -1.80
C TYR A 209 -4.46 3.87 -1.39
N ASN A 210 -3.73 3.18 -2.27
CA ASN A 210 -3.08 1.91 -1.97
C ASN A 210 -2.01 2.04 -0.89
N LEU A 211 -1.24 3.13 -0.88
CA LEU A 211 -0.30 3.44 0.19
C LEU A 211 -1.03 3.62 1.53
N ALA A 212 -2.13 4.38 1.55
CA ALA A 212 -2.95 4.53 2.75
C ALA A 212 -3.52 3.18 3.23
N ARG A 213 -3.99 2.32 2.30
CA ARG A 213 -4.45 0.95 2.59
C ARG A 213 -3.33 0.08 3.15
N SER A 214 -2.10 0.21 2.63
CA SER A 214 -0.93 -0.49 3.15
C SER A 214 -0.60 -0.05 4.57
N TYR A 215 -0.67 1.26 4.86
CA TYR A 215 -0.52 1.77 6.22
C TYR A 215 -1.60 1.25 7.15
N ILE A 216 -2.88 1.24 6.72
CA ILE A 216 -3.98 0.66 7.48
C ILE A 216 -3.74 -0.82 7.79
N GLY A 217 -3.33 -1.61 6.79
CA GLY A 217 -3.02 -3.04 6.96
C GLY A 217 -1.88 -3.29 7.95
N ALA A 218 -0.90 -2.37 7.99
CA ALA A 218 0.18 -2.37 8.97
C ALA A 218 -0.20 -1.74 10.33
N ASN A 219 -1.49 -1.43 10.56
CA ASN A 219 -2.00 -0.76 11.76
C ASN A 219 -1.40 0.65 12.00
N ARG A 220 -0.88 1.28 10.95
CA ARG A 220 -0.27 2.62 10.89
C ARG A 220 -1.30 3.68 10.48
N HIS A 221 -2.40 3.75 11.22
CA HIS A 221 -3.55 4.60 10.87
C HIS A 221 -3.21 6.08 10.81
N ARG A 222 -2.24 6.56 11.59
CA ARG A 222 -1.87 7.99 11.62
C ARG A 222 -1.21 8.45 10.34
N GLU A 223 -0.43 7.59 9.69
CA GLU A 223 0.17 7.87 8.39
C GLU A 223 -0.85 7.78 7.24
N ALA A 224 -1.89 6.96 7.39
CA ALA A 224 -2.97 6.87 6.40
C ALA A 224 -3.90 8.10 6.40
N ILE A 225 -4.20 8.66 7.57
CA ILE A 225 -5.14 9.78 7.76
C ILE A 225 -4.85 11.00 6.86
N PRO A 226 -3.63 11.59 6.81
CA PRO A 226 -3.38 12.76 5.98
C PRO A 226 -3.60 12.47 4.49
N ILE A 227 -3.14 11.30 4.01
CA ILE A 227 -3.33 10.88 2.62
C ILE A 227 -4.83 10.75 2.30
N LEU A 228 -5.61 10.13 3.18
CA LEU A 228 -7.05 9.94 2.99
C LEU A 228 -7.84 11.25 3.06
N ASN A 229 -7.42 12.18 3.93
CA ASN A 229 -8.01 13.51 4.01
C ASN A 229 -7.80 14.27 2.69
N GLU A 230 -6.57 14.35 2.21
CA GLU A 230 -6.25 15.03 0.95
C GLU A 230 -7.00 14.38 -0.23
N LEU A 231 -7.01 13.05 -0.32
CA LEU A 231 -7.76 12.34 -1.36
C LEU A 231 -9.26 12.64 -1.29
N TRP A 232 -9.84 12.74 -0.10
CA TRP A 232 -11.26 13.01 0.04
C TRP A 232 -11.62 14.49 -0.21
N GLU A 233 -10.72 15.43 0.11
CA GLU A 233 -10.87 16.84 -0.27
C GLU A 233 -10.79 17.03 -1.79
N GLU A 234 -9.90 16.32 -2.46
CA GLU A 234 -9.75 16.35 -3.92
C GLU A 234 -10.89 15.64 -4.66
N TYR A 235 -11.45 14.57 -4.07
CA TYR A 235 -12.46 13.70 -4.69
C TYR A 235 -13.61 13.40 -3.69
N PRO A 236 -14.45 14.39 -3.33
CA PRO A 236 -15.48 14.26 -2.29
C PRO A 236 -16.58 13.25 -2.61
N GLU A 237 -16.80 12.94 -3.89
CA GLU A 237 -17.77 11.97 -4.37
C GLU A 237 -17.35 10.51 -4.13
N GLU A 238 -16.06 10.26 -3.92
CA GLU A 238 -15.49 8.92 -3.72
C GLU A 238 -15.59 8.52 -2.24
N SER A 239 -16.75 7.98 -1.86
CA SER A 239 -17.07 7.65 -0.46
C SER A 239 -16.08 6.67 0.20
N ARG A 240 -15.31 5.90 -0.58
CA ARG A 240 -14.31 4.95 -0.07
C ARG A 240 -13.23 5.63 0.77
N PHE A 241 -12.82 6.86 0.43
CA PHE A 241 -11.80 7.59 1.18
C PHE A 241 -12.31 7.97 2.57
N ALA A 242 -13.53 8.52 2.62
CA ALA A 242 -14.22 8.86 3.86
C ALA A 242 -14.47 7.61 4.75
N ILE A 243 -14.82 6.47 4.15
CA ILE A 243 -15.01 5.21 4.87
C ILE A 243 -13.71 4.75 5.54
N GLN A 244 -12.60 4.74 4.81
CA GLN A 244 -11.30 4.35 5.37
C GLN A 244 -10.82 5.34 6.43
N LEU A 245 -11.05 6.63 6.23
CA LEU A 245 -10.73 7.68 7.19
C LEU A 245 -11.54 7.52 8.49
N PHE A 246 -12.85 7.27 8.37
CA PHE A 246 -13.73 6.92 9.49
C PHE A 246 -13.20 5.71 10.26
N GLN A 247 -12.82 4.64 9.55
CA GLN A 247 -12.26 3.42 10.16
C GLN A 247 -10.94 3.68 10.88
N CYS A 248 -10.06 4.53 10.32
CA CYS A 248 -8.80 4.92 10.97
C CYS A 248 -9.06 5.62 12.31
N HIS A 249 -9.98 6.58 12.35
CA HIS A 249 -10.33 7.27 13.60
C HIS A 249 -10.98 6.34 14.62
N LEU A 250 -11.83 5.39 14.18
CA LEU A 250 -12.36 4.35 15.09
C LEU A 250 -11.25 3.46 15.65
N ALA A 251 -10.28 3.04 14.83
CA ALA A 251 -9.15 2.21 15.27
C ALA A 251 -8.25 2.94 16.27
N LEU A 252 -8.16 4.27 16.16
CA LEU A 252 -7.42 5.14 17.09
C LEU A 252 -8.23 5.54 18.35
N ASP A 253 -9.49 5.10 18.47
CA ASP A 253 -10.40 5.47 19.58
C ASP A 253 -10.76 6.97 19.58
N GLU A 254 -10.73 7.61 18.41
CA GLU A 254 -11.01 9.04 18.18
C GLU A 254 -12.47 9.23 17.73
N THR A 255 -13.42 8.87 18.60
CA THR A 255 -14.86 8.76 18.23
C THR A 255 -15.48 10.08 17.80
N GLU A 256 -15.07 11.22 18.37
CA GLU A 256 -15.58 12.55 17.97
C GLU A 256 -15.16 12.89 16.53
N SER A 257 -13.91 12.57 16.17
CA SER A 257 -13.42 12.75 14.80
C SER A 257 -14.19 11.84 13.85
N ALA A 258 -14.33 10.56 14.19
CA ALA A 258 -15.09 9.60 13.39
C ALA A 258 -16.55 10.06 13.17
N GLU A 259 -17.21 10.60 14.19
CA GLU A 259 -18.56 11.16 14.09
C GLU A 259 -18.62 12.30 13.07
N LYS A 260 -17.71 13.27 13.16
CA LYS A 260 -17.62 14.39 12.20
C LYS A 260 -17.37 13.90 10.77
N ILE A 261 -16.48 12.93 10.58
CA ILE A 261 -16.21 12.33 9.27
C ILE A 261 -17.48 11.67 8.71
N MET A 262 -18.20 10.91 9.54
CA MET A 262 -19.44 10.26 9.13
C MET A 262 -20.52 11.29 8.76
N GLU A 263 -20.71 12.33 9.56
CA GLU A 263 -21.69 13.39 9.28
C GLU A 263 -21.38 14.13 7.98
N LYS A 264 -20.11 14.53 7.78
CA LYS A 264 -19.66 15.16 6.53
C LYS A 264 -19.84 14.22 5.34
N ALA A 265 -19.43 12.95 5.44
CA ALA A 265 -19.61 11.96 4.37
C ALA A 265 -21.08 11.73 3.99
N LEU A 266 -21.98 11.73 4.97
CA LEU A 266 -23.42 11.66 4.70
C LEU A 266 -23.96 12.95 4.07
N GLY A 267 -23.41 14.12 4.44
CA GLY A 267 -23.69 15.40 3.81
C GLY A 267 -23.28 15.42 2.34
N ASP A 268 -22.00 15.17 2.06
CA ASP A 268 -21.41 15.10 0.72
C ASP A 268 -22.18 14.09 -0.15
N LYS A 269 -22.52 12.92 0.41
CA LYS A 269 -23.30 11.89 -0.30
C LYS A 269 -24.72 12.36 -0.64
N ARG A 270 -25.39 13.11 0.24
CA ARG A 270 -26.75 13.63 -0.03
C ARG A 270 -26.72 14.65 -1.17
N GLU A 271 -25.71 15.51 -1.21
CA GLU A 271 -25.56 16.47 -2.32
C GLU A 271 -25.36 15.76 -3.66
N VAL A 272 -24.44 14.79 -3.71
CA VAL A 272 -24.23 13.94 -4.90
C VAL A 272 -25.49 13.19 -5.30
N MET A 273 -26.27 12.72 -4.33
CA MET A 273 -27.54 12.05 -4.60
C MET A 273 -28.58 12.96 -5.24
N GLU A 274 -28.72 14.19 -4.75
CA GLU A 274 -29.69 15.14 -5.32
C GLU A 274 -29.30 15.51 -6.75
N GLN A 275 -28.02 15.82 -7.01
CA GLN A 275 -27.51 16.05 -8.36
C GLN A 275 -27.77 14.84 -9.29
N ALA A 276 -27.47 13.62 -8.81
CA ALA A 276 -27.72 12.41 -9.57
C ALA A 276 -29.22 12.14 -9.81
N ARG A 277 -30.12 12.55 -8.91
CA ARG A 277 -31.58 12.45 -9.10
C ARG A 277 -32.06 13.41 -10.17
N GLU A 278 -31.56 14.65 -10.18
CA GLU A 278 -31.89 15.63 -11.20
C GLU A 278 -31.45 15.15 -12.59
N GLU A 279 -30.19 14.72 -12.72
CA GLU A 279 -29.67 14.14 -13.97
C GLU A 279 -30.44 12.87 -14.40
N LEU A 280 -30.81 12.02 -13.43
CA LEU A 280 -31.60 10.83 -13.71
C LEU A 280 -32.99 11.17 -14.24
N ASN A 281 -33.65 12.16 -13.64
CA ASN A 281 -34.98 12.60 -14.08
C ASN A 281 -34.93 13.20 -15.49
N GLN A 282 -33.90 13.99 -15.81
CA GLN A 282 -33.68 14.52 -17.15
C GLN A 282 -33.49 13.39 -18.17
N LEU A 283 -32.61 12.43 -17.87
CA LEU A 283 -32.34 11.30 -18.77
C LEU A 283 -33.57 10.41 -18.95
N VAL A 284 -34.35 10.17 -17.90
CA VAL A 284 -35.60 9.40 -17.99
C VAL A 284 -36.63 10.13 -18.86
N GLU A 285 -36.72 11.45 -18.77
CA GLU A 285 -37.61 12.25 -19.61
C GLU A 285 -37.17 12.26 -21.08
N GLU A 286 -35.87 12.34 -21.36
CA GLU A 286 -35.30 12.22 -22.72
C GLU A 286 -35.62 10.86 -23.35
N LEU A 287 -35.60 9.79 -22.54
CA LEU A 287 -35.82 8.41 -22.99
C LEU A 287 -37.29 7.98 -22.95
N LYS A 288 -38.22 8.84 -22.52
CA LYS A 288 -39.63 8.46 -22.24
C LYS A 288 -40.36 7.85 -23.45
N ASP A 289 -40.02 8.32 -24.65
CA ASP A 289 -40.65 7.91 -25.91
C ASP A 289 -39.92 6.71 -26.56
N LYS A 290 -38.81 6.25 -25.95
CA LYS A 290 -37.98 5.15 -26.42
C LYS A 290 -38.29 3.89 -25.61
N LYS A 291 -38.41 2.73 -26.28
CA LYS A 291 -38.59 1.47 -25.56
C LYS A 291 -37.27 1.06 -24.91
N SER A 292 -37.34 0.39 -23.76
CA SER A 292 -36.16 -0.07 -23.02
C SER A 292 -35.25 -1.00 -23.82
N GLU A 293 -35.82 -1.74 -24.78
CA GLU A 293 -35.09 -2.64 -25.70
C GLU A 293 -34.22 -1.87 -26.71
N ASP A 294 -34.56 -0.61 -26.99
CA ASP A 294 -33.86 0.23 -27.96
C ASP A 294 -32.74 1.06 -27.31
N TYR A 295 -32.59 0.98 -25.98
CA TYR A 295 -31.58 1.76 -25.26
C TYR A 295 -30.18 1.36 -25.72
N THR A 296 -29.32 2.35 -25.96
CA THR A 296 -27.92 2.08 -26.27
C THR A 296 -27.19 1.60 -25.02
N GLU A 297 -26.10 0.85 -25.19
CA GLU A 297 -25.21 0.45 -24.09
C GLU A 297 -24.77 1.65 -23.23
N GLN A 298 -24.53 2.81 -23.86
CA GLN A 298 -24.15 4.04 -23.14
C GLN A 298 -25.30 4.60 -22.29
N GLU A 299 -26.54 4.59 -22.80
CA GLU A 299 -27.73 5.01 -22.05
C GLU A 299 -28.01 4.08 -20.88
N ILE A 300 -27.92 2.77 -21.09
CA ILE A 300 -28.07 1.75 -20.03
C ILE A 300 -27.01 1.94 -18.95
N HIS A 301 -25.75 2.12 -19.35
CA HIS A 301 -24.65 2.36 -18.43
C HIS A 301 -24.86 3.65 -17.62
N LYS A 302 -25.25 4.75 -18.28
CA LYS A 302 -25.52 6.04 -17.63
C LYS A 302 -26.69 5.93 -16.65
N LEU A 303 -27.81 5.31 -17.05
CA LEU A 303 -28.96 5.06 -16.18
C LEU A 303 -28.57 4.24 -14.95
N ARG A 304 -27.80 3.16 -15.12
CA ARG A 304 -27.34 2.31 -14.01
C ARG A 304 -26.47 3.11 -13.03
N LYS A 305 -25.51 3.88 -13.56
CA LYS A 305 -24.60 4.71 -12.75
C LYS A 305 -25.36 5.78 -11.96
N LEU A 306 -26.29 6.48 -12.61
CA LEU A 306 -27.11 7.53 -11.97
C LEU A 306 -28.05 6.96 -10.90
N ARG A 307 -28.75 5.86 -11.19
CA ARG A 307 -29.60 5.17 -10.20
C ARG A 307 -28.81 4.77 -8.95
N MET A 308 -27.61 4.21 -9.14
CA MET A 308 -26.74 3.85 -8.02
C MET A 308 -26.32 5.10 -7.22
N LYS A 309 -25.89 6.18 -7.90
CA LYS A 309 -25.50 7.43 -7.24
C LYS A 309 -26.65 8.13 -6.50
N ALA A 310 -27.87 8.04 -7.02
CA ALA A 310 -29.10 8.65 -6.49
C ALA A 310 -29.67 7.95 -5.24
N THR A 311 -29.02 6.89 -4.76
CA THR A 311 -29.46 6.09 -3.62
C THR A 311 -28.45 6.12 -2.47
N LEU A 312 -28.98 6.12 -1.25
CA LEU A 312 -28.24 5.88 -0.02
C LEU A 312 -28.69 4.53 0.51
N ASN A 313 -27.74 3.63 0.78
CA ASN A 313 -28.07 2.36 1.42
C ASN A 313 -28.32 2.61 2.92
N PRO A 314 -29.58 2.57 3.41
CA PRO A 314 -29.88 2.88 4.80
C PRO A 314 -29.23 1.88 5.77
N ASP A 315 -29.06 0.64 5.34
CA ASP A 315 -28.47 -0.41 6.17
C ASP A 315 -26.97 -0.21 6.36
N ALA A 316 -26.27 0.25 5.32
CA ALA A 316 -24.86 0.63 5.41
C ALA A 316 -24.68 1.81 6.38
N VAL A 317 -25.57 2.80 6.34
CA VAL A 317 -25.56 3.93 7.28
C VAL A 317 -25.79 3.44 8.71
N SER A 318 -26.75 2.56 8.93
CA SER A 318 -26.99 1.95 10.24
C SER A 318 -25.80 1.12 10.74
N PHE A 319 -25.07 0.43 9.85
CA PHE A 319 -23.84 -0.26 10.21
C PHE A 319 -22.73 0.69 10.70
N PHE A 320 -22.50 1.79 9.98
CA PHE A 320 -21.50 2.78 10.39
C PHE A 320 -21.88 3.48 11.70
N ARG A 321 -23.15 3.87 11.85
CA ARG A 321 -23.65 4.45 13.10
C ARG A 321 -23.54 3.46 14.27
N GLY A 322 -23.91 2.20 14.05
CA GLY A 322 -23.73 1.14 15.05
C GLY A 322 -22.26 0.93 15.44
N SER A 323 -21.35 1.02 14.46
CA SER A 323 -19.91 0.92 14.70
C SER A 323 -19.36 2.09 15.52
N LEU A 324 -19.84 3.31 15.26
CA LEU A 324 -19.50 4.50 16.03
C LEU A 324 -20.01 4.40 17.48
N LEU A 325 -21.29 4.04 17.67
CA LEU A 325 -21.89 3.85 18.99
C LEU A 325 -21.17 2.75 19.78
N PHE A 326 -20.76 1.68 19.11
CA PHE A 326 -19.96 0.62 19.71
C PHE A 326 -18.61 1.16 20.23
N ALA A 327 -17.90 1.95 19.42
CA ALA A 327 -16.64 2.56 19.83
C ALA A 327 -16.80 3.55 20.98
N GLN A 328 -17.93 4.27 21.04
CA GLN A 328 -18.30 5.14 22.17
C GLN A 328 -18.67 4.37 23.45
N GLY A 329 -18.78 3.04 23.38
CA GLY A 329 -19.22 2.19 24.50
C GLY A 329 -20.73 2.17 24.73
N ASN A 330 -21.52 2.79 23.84
CA ASN A 330 -22.99 2.83 23.88
C ASN A 330 -23.58 1.53 23.30
N TYR A 331 -23.28 0.40 23.94
CA TYR A 331 -23.53 -0.94 23.38
C TYR A 331 -25.01 -1.23 23.10
N GLU A 332 -25.94 -0.82 23.95
CA GLU A 332 -27.38 -1.03 23.70
C GLU A 332 -27.86 -0.31 22.44
N GLU A 333 -27.41 0.93 22.24
CA GLU A 333 -27.77 1.71 21.05
C GLU A 333 -27.09 1.16 19.80
N ALA A 334 -25.83 0.76 19.94
CA ALA A 334 -25.07 0.11 18.88
C ALA A 334 -25.79 -1.15 18.38
N ILE A 335 -26.28 -1.99 19.29
CA ILE A 335 -27.05 -3.20 18.94
C ILE A 335 -28.34 -2.84 18.19
N ARG A 336 -29.06 -1.78 18.59
CA ARG A 336 -30.28 -1.34 17.88
C ARG A 336 -29.99 -0.90 16.45
N GLU A 337 -28.90 -0.17 16.22
CA GLU A 337 -28.51 0.26 14.87
C GLU A 337 -27.96 -0.91 14.04
N LEU A 338 -27.12 -1.77 14.62
CA LEU A 338 -26.62 -2.97 13.94
C LEU A 338 -27.77 -3.94 13.57
N ASP A 339 -28.83 -4.02 14.38
CA ASP A 339 -30.00 -4.84 14.07
C ASP A 339 -30.77 -4.32 12.84
N LYS A 340 -30.85 -2.99 12.65
CA LYS A 340 -31.39 -2.41 11.41
C LYS A 340 -30.54 -2.80 10.21
N ALA A 341 -29.21 -2.78 10.36
CA ALA A 341 -28.28 -3.16 9.30
C ALA A 341 -28.33 -4.65 8.91
N LYS A 342 -28.89 -5.54 9.74
CA LYS A 342 -29.07 -6.96 9.38
C LYS A 342 -29.95 -7.19 8.16
N LYS A 343 -30.82 -6.22 7.83
CA LYS A 343 -31.72 -6.32 6.67
C LYS A 343 -31.00 -6.10 5.34
N ALA A 344 -29.74 -5.63 5.37
CA ALA A 344 -28.89 -5.64 4.20
C ALA A 344 -28.65 -7.09 3.76
N GLN A 345 -29.27 -7.50 2.66
CA GLN A 345 -28.80 -8.66 1.93
C GLN A 345 -27.45 -8.29 1.30
N THR A 346 -26.34 -8.76 1.87
CA THR A 346 -25.02 -9.13 1.25
C THR A 346 -23.73 -8.69 2.00
N HIS A 347 -22.70 -9.54 1.84
CA HIS A 347 -21.24 -9.45 2.15
C HIS A 347 -20.79 -9.15 3.59
N ASN A 348 -21.32 -8.12 4.26
CA ASN A 348 -20.77 -7.63 5.54
C ASN A 348 -21.30 -8.31 6.82
N LEU A 349 -22.00 -9.44 6.68
CA LEU A 349 -22.64 -10.13 7.81
C LEU A 349 -21.65 -10.62 8.88
N PRO A 350 -20.48 -11.22 8.55
CA PRO A 350 -19.49 -11.60 9.57
C PRO A 350 -19.03 -10.42 10.42
N SER A 351 -18.65 -9.30 9.80
CA SER A 351 -18.22 -8.08 10.49
C SER A 351 -19.32 -7.47 11.37
N LEU A 352 -20.58 -7.54 10.91
CA LEU A 352 -21.75 -7.10 11.69
C LEU A 352 -21.95 -7.98 12.93
N TYR A 353 -21.99 -9.30 12.77
CA TYR A 353 -22.17 -10.22 13.90
C TYR A 353 -20.99 -10.20 14.87
N LEU A 354 -19.76 -10.03 14.39
CA LEU A 354 -18.59 -9.79 15.25
C LEU A 354 -18.80 -8.57 16.14
N LYS A 355 -19.20 -7.42 15.57
CA LYS A 355 -19.47 -6.20 16.35
C LYS A 355 -20.61 -6.39 17.35
N MET A 356 -21.68 -7.09 16.97
CA MET A 356 -22.76 -7.42 17.90
C MET A 356 -22.27 -8.31 19.04
N GLY A 357 -21.51 -9.38 18.74
CA GLY A 357 -20.93 -10.26 19.74
C GLY A 357 -20.06 -9.51 20.75
N TYR A 358 -19.20 -8.62 20.26
CA TYR A 358 -18.40 -7.74 21.13
C TYR A 358 -19.25 -6.74 21.93
N ALA A 359 -20.33 -6.21 21.38
CA ALA A 359 -21.25 -5.32 22.12
C ALA A 359 -21.94 -6.08 23.27
N TYR A 360 -22.43 -7.29 23.03
CA TYR A 360 -23.01 -8.15 24.08
C TYR A 360 -21.96 -8.55 25.13
N LEU A 361 -20.71 -8.79 24.72
CA LEU A 361 -19.59 -9.02 25.62
C LEU A 361 -19.35 -7.79 26.53
N GLY A 362 -19.39 -6.57 25.97
CA GLY A 362 -19.32 -5.32 26.73
C GLY A 362 -20.44 -5.16 27.76
N LEU A 363 -21.65 -5.60 27.41
CA LEU A 363 -22.82 -5.66 28.28
C LEU A 363 -22.82 -6.80 29.30
N LYS A 364 -21.77 -7.63 29.31
CA LYS A 364 -21.65 -8.81 30.17
C LYS A 364 -22.74 -9.86 29.92
N LYS A 365 -23.34 -9.85 28.74
CA LYS A 365 -24.33 -10.83 28.28
C LYS A 365 -23.61 -11.94 27.50
N TRP A 366 -22.89 -12.78 28.25
CA TRP A 366 -21.93 -13.75 27.71
C TRP A 366 -22.59 -14.77 26.77
N PHE A 367 -23.76 -15.27 27.13
CA PHE A 367 -24.49 -16.24 26.31
C PHE A 367 -24.87 -15.66 24.94
N ASP A 368 -25.44 -14.44 24.91
CA ASP A 368 -25.77 -13.76 23.66
C ASP A 368 -24.50 -13.48 22.83
N ALA A 369 -23.42 -13.06 23.47
CA ALA A 369 -22.14 -12.83 22.80
C ALA A 369 -21.62 -14.11 22.10
N ALA A 370 -21.64 -15.25 22.80
CA ALA A 370 -21.26 -16.54 22.23
C ALA A 370 -22.14 -16.90 21.02
N CYS A 371 -23.46 -16.71 21.11
CA CYS A 371 -24.37 -16.96 19.98
C CYS A 371 -23.98 -16.17 18.73
N TYR A 372 -23.67 -14.88 18.86
CA TYR A 372 -23.25 -14.07 17.71
C TYR A 372 -21.88 -14.48 17.17
N PHE A 373 -20.91 -14.83 18.00
CA PHE A 373 -19.63 -15.34 17.49
C PHE A 373 -19.78 -16.70 16.80
N MET A 374 -20.65 -17.59 17.29
CA MET A 374 -20.98 -18.84 16.60
C MET A 374 -21.65 -18.58 15.25
N GLN A 375 -22.54 -17.58 15.14
CA GLN A 375 -23.10 -17.18 13.85
C GLN A 375 -22.03 -16.69 12.85
N VAL A 376 -20.97 -16.03 13.35
CA VAL A 376 -19.83 -15.68 12.49
C VAL A 376 -19.15 -16.94 11.99
N LEU A 377 -18.86 -17.92 12.86
CA LEU A 377 -18.24 -19.19 12.45
C LEU A 377 -19.13 -20.07 11.57
N GLU A 378 -20.46 -19.96 11.70
CA GLU A 378 -21.40 -20.56 10.77
C GLU A 378 -21.30 -19.94 9.38
N LEU A 379 -20.97 -18.64 9.27
CA LEU A 379 -20.80 -17.94 7.99
C LEU A 379 -19.40 -18.12 7.41
N ASP A 380 -18.39 -17.88 8.23
CA ASP A 380 -16.96 -17.92 7.95
C ASP A 380 -16.29 -18.80 9.03
N PRO A 381 -16.17 -20.11 8.79
CA PRO A 381 -15.54 -21.03 9.73
C PRO A 381 -14.06 -20.74 10.00
N ALA A 382 -13.42 -19.90 9.18
CA ALA A 382 -12.01 -19.56 9.29
C ALA A 382 -11.82 -18.14 9.85
N ASN A 383 -12.75 -17.66 10.69
CA ASN A 383 -12.69 -16.33 11.26
C ASN A 383 -11.94 -16.30 12.60
N PRO A 384 -10.69 -15.79 12.66
CA PRO A 384 -9.92 -15.78 13.90
C PRO A 384 -10.53 -14.86 14.96
N ASP A 385 -11.14 -13.74 14.58
CA ASP A 385 -11.74 -12.79 15.52
C ASP A 385 -12.95 -13.37 16.25
N ALA A 386 -13.72 -14.24 15.60
CA ALA A 386 -14.84 -14.95 16.20
C ALA A 386 -14.36 -15.96 17.25
N HIS A 387 -13.32 -16.73 16.93
CA HIS A 387 -12.65 -17.62 17.89
C HIS A 387 -12.09 -16.83 19.10
N LEU A 388 -11.46 -15.67 18.88
CA LEU A 388 -11.03 -14.80 19.98
C LEU A 388 -12.21 -14.26 20.81
N GLY A 389 -13.32 -13.93 20.17
CA GLY A 389 -14.56 -13.55 20.82
C GLY A 389 -15.11 -14.65 21.73
N LEU A 390 -15.16 -15.90 21.24
CA LEU A 390 -15.56 -17.08 22.00
C LEU A 390 -14.60 -17.37 23.14
N CYS A 391 -13.28 -17.32 22.90
CA CYS A 391 -12.27 -17.46 23.94
C CYS A 391 -12.49 -16.45 25.09
N LYS A 392 -12.62 -15.16 24.76
CA LYS A 392 -12.93 -14.12 25.77
C LYS A 392 -14.22 -14.42 26.52
N THR A 393 -15.25 -14.90 25.82
CA THR A 393 -16.54 -15.25 26.42
C THR A 393 -16.41 -16.41 27.39
N HIS A 394 -15.76 -17.51 26.99
CA HIS A 394 -15.54 -18.69 27.83
C HIS A 394 -14.65 -18.40 29.04
N LEU A 395 -13.65 -17.52 28.92
CA LEU A 395 -12.87 -17.04 30.07
C LEU A 395 -13.75 -16.28 31.09
N LYS A 396 -14.80 -15.58 30.65
CA LYS A 396 -15.77 -14.91 31.54
C LYS A 396 -16.78 -15.88 32.15
N GLU A 397 -17.09 -16.96 31.44
CA GLU A 397 -17.97 -18.04 31.91
C GLU A 397 -17.26 -19.08 32.82
N HIS A 398 -15.94 -18.95 33.03
CA HIS A 398 -15.14 -19.95 33.73
C HIS A 398 -15.18 -21.33 33.05
N ARG A 399 -15.00 -21.33 31.73
CA ARG A 399 -14.88 -22.52 30.88
C ARG A 399 -13.51 -22.53 30.23
N GLU A 400 -12.48 -22.75 31.04
CA GLU A 400 -11.08 -22.58 30.67
C GLU A 400 -10.64 -23.48 29.50
N ASP A 401 -11.03 -24.76 29.52
CA ASP A 401 -10.66 -25.71 28.46
C ASP A 401 -11.19 -25.26 27.09
N LYS A 402 -12.46 -24.85 27.04
CA LYS A 402 -13.05 -24.31 25.81
C LYS A 402 -12.38 -23.01 25.39
N ALA A 403 -12.01 -22.15 26.34
CA ALA A 403 -11.29 -20.93 26.00
C ALA A 403 -9.93 -21.22 25.37
N LEU A 404 -9.24 -22.27 25.84
CA LEU A 404 -7.97 -22.71 25.28
C LEU A 404 -8.16 -23.23 23.85
N ASP A 405 -9.15 -24.10 23.61
CA ASP A 405 -9.47 -24.63 22.28
C ASP A 405 -9.70 -23.49 21.28
N GLU A 406 -10.52 -22.51 21.65
CA GLU A 406 -10.83 -21.35 20.80
C GLU A 406 -9.60 -20.45 20.57
N ALA A 407 -8.76 -20.25 21.58
CA ALA A 407 -7.52 -19.50 21.42
C ALA A 407 -6.54 -20.22 20.46
N MET A 408 -6.45 -21.54 20.57
CA MET A 408 -5.63 -22.37 19.68
C MET A 408 -6.18 -22.40 18.25
N ALA A 409 -7.51 -22.43 18.08
CA ALA A 409 -8.14 -22.30 16.77
C ALA A 409 -7.78 -20.97 16.11
N ALA A 410 -7.89 -19.85 16.84
CA ALA A 410 -7.47 -18.53 16.34
C ALA A 410 -5.97 -18.50 15.95
N LEU A 411 -5.09 -19.10 16.78
CA LEU A 411 -3.65 -19.17 16.51
C LEU A 411 -3.29 -20.09 15.34
N SER A 412 -4.10 -21.12 15.08
CA SER A 412 -3.93 -22.00 13.94
C SER A 412 -4.20 -21.29 12.61
N LEU A 413 -5.11 -20.29 12.64
CA LEU A 413 -5.43 -19.43 11.50
C LEU A 413 -4.42 -18.29 11.34
N ILE A 414 -4.13 -17.57 12.43
CA ILE A 414 -3.18 -16.45 12.43
C ILE A 414 -2.23 -16.59 13.63
N TYR A 415 -1.02 -17.11 13.36
CA TYR A 415 0.03 -17.22 14.38
C TYR A 415 0.55 -15.86 14.86
N HIS A 416 0.76 -14.90 13.95
CA HIS A 416 1.20 -13.55 14.33
C HIS A 416 0.02 -12.71 14.85
N ASN A 417 -0.52 -13.14 15.98
CA ASN A 417 -1.64 -12.51 16.66
C ASN A 417 -1.32 -12.39 18.15
N PRO A 418 -0.74 -11.25 18.58
CA PRO A 418 -0.37 -11.02 19.99
C PRO A 418 -1.55 -11.21 20.94
N GLN A 419 -2.75 -10.79 20.51
CA GLN A 419 -3.96 -10.89 21.32
C GLN A 419 -4.40 -12.35 21.50
N ALA A 420 -4.26 -13.19 20.48
CA ALA A 420 -4.54 -14.63 20.54
C ALA A 420 -3.56 -15.35 21.46
N HIS A 421 -2.26 -15.08 21.33
CA HIS A 421 -1.23 -15.63 22.21
C HIS A 421 -1.44 -15.22 23.68
N PHE A 422 -1.80 -13.95 23.91
CA PHE A 422 -2.13 -13.48 25.25
C PHE A 422 -3.35 -14.20 25.83
N LEU A 423 -4.43 -14.35 25.06
CA LEU A 423 -5.64 -15.07 25.51
C LEU A 423 -5.39 -16.56 25.75
N CYS A 424 -4.59 -17.20 24.90
CA CYS A 424 -4.11 -18.57 25.10
C CYS A 424 -3.36 -18.68 26.43
N GLY A 425 -2.43 -17.76 26.71
CA GLY A 425 -1.73 -17.69 27.98
C GLY A 425 -2.64 -17.48 29.20
N LEU A 426 -3.71 -16.69 29.06
CA LEU A 426 -4.71 -16.54 30.11
C LEU A 426 -5.51 -17.82 30.36
N ALA A 427 -5.89 -18.54 29.30
CA ALA A 427 -6.58 -19.82 29.42
C ALA A 427 -5.67 -20.87 30.07
N LEU A 428 -4.43 -21.02 29.60
CA LEU A 428 -3.42 -21.93 30.16
C LEU A 428 -3.15 -21.66 31.63
N TYR A 429 -3.03 -20.38 32.03
CA TYR A 429 -2.81 -20.01 33.43
C TYR A 429 -3.96 -20.48 34.33
N ARG A 430 -5.20 -20.38 33.84
CA ARG A 430 -6.38 -20.84 34.58
C ARG A 430 -6.58 -22.37 34.55
N CYS A 431 -6.06 -23.04 33.53
CA CYS A 431 -5.91 -24.50 33.50
C CYS A 431 -4.73 -25.01 34.35
N GLU A 432 -4.10 -24.14 35.17
CA GLU A 432 -2.93 -24.45 36.01
C GLU A 432 -1.66 -24.85 35.24
N GLN A 433 -1.63 -24.62 33.91
CA GLN A 433 -0.46 -24.85 33.05
C GLN A 433 0.45 -23.62 33.03
N ILE A 434 1.04 -23.29 34.18
CA ILE A 434 1.73 -22.02 34.43
C ILE A 434 2.92 -21.79 33.49
N THR A 435 3.72 -22.82 33.25
CA THR A 435 4.94 -22.70 32.42
C THR A 435 4.62 -22.40 30.96
N ASP A 436 3.61 -23.05 30.39
CA ASP A 436 3.18 -22.80 29.02
C ASP A 436 2.42 -21.48 28.90
N ALA A 437 1.68 -21.07 29.95
CA ALA A 437 1.07 -19.76 30.03
C ALA A 437 2.11 -18.62 29.91
N VAL A 438 3.24 -18.73 30.62
CA VAL A 438 4.34 -17.75 30.51
C VAL A 438 4.89 -17.69 29.09
N LYS A 439 5.20 -18.84 28.47
CA LYS A 439 5.71 -18.88 27.08
C LYS A 439 4.74 -18.23 26.09
N ALA A 440 3.45 -18.51 26.22
CA ALA A 440 2.43 -17.94 25.35
C ALA A 440 2.35 -16.41 25.49
N ILE A 441 2.39 -15.88 26.72
CA ILE A 441 2.37 -14.43 26.97
C ILE A 441 3.69 -13.77 26.54
N GLU A 442 4.83 -14.43 26.72
CA GLU A 442 6.13 -13.96 26.22
C GLU A 442 6.14 -13.88 24.69
N THR A 443 5.52 -14.84 24.01
CA THR A 443 5.33 -14.80 22.54
C THR A 443 4.44 -13.62 22.13
N ALA A 444 3.37 -13.33 22.89
CA ALA A 444 2.55 -12.14 22.64
C ALA A 444 3.36 -10.84 22.76
N ILE A 445 4.27 -10.75 23.72
CA ILE A 445 5.15 -9.59 23.94
C ILE A 445 6.25 -9.50 22.88
N SER A 446 6.78 -10.63 22.41
CA SER A 446 7.77 -10.60 21.33
C SER A 446 7.17 -10.11 20.02
N GLN A 447 5.92 -10.48 19.73
CA GLN A 447 5.17 -9.99 18.56
C GLN A 447 4.66 -8.54 18.74
N ASN A 448 4.33 -8.13 19.97
CA ASN A 448 3.97 -6.75 20.29
C ASN A 448 4.64 -6.31 21.60
N PRO A 449 5.80 -5.63 21.52
CA PRO A 449 6.50 -5.13 22.72
C PRO A 449 5.71 -4.07 23.50
N ILE A 450 4.75 -3.39 22.86
CA ILE A 450 3.91 -2.35 23.48
C ILE A 450 2.57 -2.99 23.89
N PHE A 451 2.61 -3.95 24.82
CA PHE A 451 1.43 -4.67 25.29
C PHE A 451 1.25 -4.60 26.83
N PRO A 452 0.62 -3.53 27.36
CA PRO A 452 0.54 -3.31 28.81
C PRO A 452 -0.12 -4.44 29.58
N ASN A 453 -1.18 -5.03 29.03
CA ASN A 453 -1.92 -6.11 29.71
C ASN A 453 -1.09 -7.38 29.83
N ALA A 454 -0.37 -7.78 28.77
CA ALA A 454 0.53 -8.94 28.79
C ALA A 454 1.61 -8.79 29.86
N HIS A 455 2.26 -7.63 29.92
CA HIS A 455 3.24 -7.33 30.97
C HIS A 455 2.65 -7.34 32.39
N ARG A 456 1.45 -6.81 32.61
CA ARG A 456 0.79 -6.88 33.93
C ARG A 456 0.53 -8.31 34.37
N TYR A 457 0.10 -9.17 33.45
CA TYR A 457 -0.13 -10.58 33.76
C TYR A 457 1.16 -11.33 34.08
N LEU A 458 2.22 -11.18 33.27
CA LEU A 458 3.52 -11.77 33.61
C LEU A 458 4.04 -11.28 34.96
N ALA A 459 3.90 -9.99 35.27
CA ALA A 459 4.28 -9.48 36.58
C ALA A 459 3.50 -10.13 37.74
N GLY A 460 2.23 -10.45 37.52
CA GLY A 460 1.41 -11.18 38.48
C GLY A 460 1.87 -12.62 38.65
N ILE A 461 2.11 -13.32 37.54
CA ILE A 461 2.58 -14.72 37.52
C ILE A 461 3.96 -14.84 38.18
N TYR A 462 4.94 -14.02 37.79
CA TYR A 462 6.28 -14.04 38.39
C TYR A 462 6.26 -13.75 39.90
N TYR A 463 5.39 -12.83 40.34
CA TYR A 463 5.26 -12.52 41.77
C TYR A 463 4.62 -13.66 42.57
N LYS A 464 3.53 -14.25 42.06
CA LYS A 464 2.73 -15.23 42.80
C LYS A 464 3.25 -16.65 42.68
N GLU A 465 3.52 -17.12 41.46
CA GLU A 465 3.84 -18.52 41.18
C GLU A 465 5.34 -18.80 41.31
N PHE A 466 6.17 -17.88 40.82
CA PHE A 466 7.63 -18.05 40.81
C PHE A 466 8.36 -17.35 41.96
N GLN A 467 7.65 -16.50 42.73
CA GLN A 467 8.22 -15.68 43.82
C GLN A 467 9.42 -14.83 43.36
N ASP A 468 9.47 -14.49 42.06
CA ASP A 468 10.52 -13.70 41.43
C ASP A 468 10.11 -12.22 41.43
N GLY A 469 10.47 -11.53 42.52
CA GLY A 469 10.15 -10.12 42.73
C GLY A 469 10.83 -9.19 41.72
N GLU A 470 12.01 -9.58 41.20
CA GLU A 470 12.79 -8.77 40.27
C GLU A 470 12.15 -8.76 38.87
N LYS A 471 11.86 -9.95 38.32
CA LYS A 471 11.13 -10.05 37.03
C LYS A 471 9.74 -9.45 37.13
N ALA A 472 9.05 -9.64 38.25
CA ALA A 472 7.76 -9.02 38.48
C ALA A 472 7.83 -7.49 38.43
N ALA A 473 8.84 -6.88 39.08
CA ALA A 473 9.04 -5.44 39.05
C ALA A 473 9.39 -4.94 37.64
N LYS A 474 10.26 -5.65 36.91
CA LYS A 474 10.60 -5.33 35.51
C LYS A 474 9.35 -5.26 34.63
N HIS A 475 8.51 -6.28 34.66
CA HIS A 475 7.28 -6.28 33.86
C HIS A 475 6.25 -5.24 34.31
N ARG A 476 6.18 -4.89 35.60
CA ARG A 476 5.34 -3.75 36.05
C ARG A 476 5.80 -2.43 35.45
N ASN A 477 7.11 -2.21 35.35
CA ASN A 477 7.66 -1.00 34.75
C ASN A 477 7.38 -0.96 33.24
N LEU A 478 7.66 -2.05 32.51
CA LEU A 478 7.34 -2.17 31.09
C LEU A 478 5.85 -1.95 30.80
N ALA A 479 4.96 -2.47 31.66
CA ALA A 479 3.53 -2.22 31.52
C ALA A 479 3.15 -0.73 31.65
N ARG A 480 3.83 0.02 32.54
CA ARG A 480 3.62 1.46 32.73
C ARG A 480 4.17 2.25 31.55
N GLU A 481 5.37 1.91 31.09
CA GLU A 481 6.00 2.53 29.92
C GLU A 481 5.17 2.31 28.66
N ALA A 482 4.74 1.08 28.39
CA ALA A 482 3.86 0.77 27.27
C ALA A 482 2.54 1.54 27.34
N GLN A 483 1.93 1.65 28.53
CA GLN A 483 0.70 2.43 28.73
C GLN A 483 0.92 3.92 28.45
N GLN A 484 2.04 4.47 28.92
CA GLN A 484 2.40 5.87 28.70
C GLN A 484 2.68 6.13 27.22
N ARG A 485 3.41 5.25 26.54
CA ARG A 485 3.68 5.34 25.10
C ARG A 485 2.40 5.28 24.26
N ILE A 486 1.46 4.39 24.59
CA ILE A 486 0.13 4.37 23.94
C ILE A 486 -0.60 5.69 24.16
N LYS A 487 -0.55 6.25 25.37
CA LYS A 487 -1.19 7.54 25.68
C LYS A 487 -0.55 8.69 24.90
N ASP A 488 0.77 8.74 24.81
CA ASP A 488 1.49 9.78 24.07
C ASP A 488 1.30 9.65 22.56
N PHE A 489 1.24 8.42 22.03
CA PHE A 489 0.85 8.14 20.65
C PHE A 489 -0.57 8.61 20.38
N LYS A 490 -1.56 8.24 21.21
CA LYS A 490 -2.95 8.74 21.09
C LYS A 490 -3.04 10.26 21.19
N ALA A 491 -2.19 10.90 21.99
CA ALA A 491 -2.13 12.34 22.11
C ALA A 491 -1.36 13.04 20.97
N GLY A 492 -0.79 12.29 20.01
CA GLY A 492 0.01 12.84 18.90
C GLY A 492 1.32 13.49 19.31
N LYS A 493 1.87 13.11 20.47
CA LYS A 493 3.14 13.63 20.97
C LYS A 493 4.36 12.89 20.43
N ILE A 494 4.15 11.71 19.86
CA ILE A 494 5.21 10.85 19.32
C ILE A 494 4.80 10.50 17.89
N ASP A 495 5.64 10.90 16.95
CA ASP A 495 5.67 10.37 15.60
C ASP A 495 6.74 9.27 15.57
N LEU A 496 6.38 8.08 15.11
CA LEU A 496 7.28 6.93 15.12
C LEU A 496 8.31 6.97 13.98
N ASN A 497 8.25 7.96 13.07
CA ASN A 497 9.03 7.99 11.84
C ASN A 497 9.81 9.29 11.57
N GLN A 498 10.04 10.15 12.56
CA GLN A 498 10.88 11.34 12.31
C GLN A 498 12.36 10.96 12.14
N ASN A 499 12.74 10.70 10.89
CA ASN A 499 14.09 10.90 10.36
C ASN A 499 13.96 11.63 9.01
N ALA A 500 13.86 12.95 9.05
CA ALA A 500 14.13 13.80 7.90
C ALA A 500 15.04 14.92 8.37
N GLY A 501 16.29 14.90 7.90
CA GLY A 501 17.28 15.93 8.21
C GLY A 501 16.88 17.28 7.62
N SER A 502 17.34 18.36 8.27
CA SER A 502 17.22 19.73 7.78
C SER A 502 17.75 19.87 6.35
N ILE A 503 17.01 20.58 5.48
CA ILE A 503 17.36 20.95 4.09
C ILE A 503 18.72 21.65 3.97
N SER A 504 19.25 22.20 5.07
CA SER A 504 20.25 23.28 5.05
C SER A 504 21.59 22.96 4.36
N ASP A 505 21.95 21.71 4.09
CA ASP A 505 23.30 21.33 3.62
C ASP A 505 23.36 20.63 2.25
N TRP A 506 22.26 20.55 1.47
CA TRP A 506 22.25 19.76 0.23
C TRP A 506 22.78 20.55 -0.99
N VAL A 507 24.05 20.33 -1.30
CA VAL A 507 24.67 20.67 -2.59
C VAL A 507 24.62 19.44 -3.49
N ILE A 508 24.11 19.61 -4.71
CA ILE A 508 24.08 18.52 -5.70
C ILE A 508 25.35 18.60 -6.55
N GLU A 509 26.28 17.69 -6.29
CA GLU A 509 27.44 17.47 -7.14
C GLU A 509 27.13 16.35 -8.13
N ILE A 510 27.10 16.64 -9.43
CA ILE A 510 27.19 15.60 -10.47
C ILE A 510 28.66 15.27 -10.67
N ASN A 511 29.04 14.03 -10.38
CA ASN A 511 30.39 13.52 -10.58
C ASN A 511 30.40 12.42 -11.64
N THR A 512 30.84 12.77 -12.84
CA THR A 512 30.99 11.78 -13.93
C THR A 512 32.33 11.03 -13.92
N GLY A 513 33.11 11.17 -12.85
CA GLY A 513 34.42 10.53 -12.68
C GLY A 513 35.48 11.03 -13.66
N ASN A 514 36.65 10.37 -13.66
CA ASN A 514 37.77 10.65 -14.58
C ASN A 514 37.52 10.04 -15.97
N LYS A 515 36.39 10.36 -16.62
CA LYS A 515 36.17 9.96 -18.01
C LYS A 515 37.24 10.59 -18.92
N PRO A 516 37.74 9.86 -19.93
CA PRO A 516 38.64 10.44 -20.91
C PRO A 516 37.93 11.59 -21.62
N LYS A 517 38.67 12.67 -21.94
CA LYS A 517 38.12 13.77 -22.71
C LYS A 517 37.58 13.26 -24.04
N LEU A 518 36.43 13.79 -24.44
CA LEU A 518 35.77 13.39 -25.67
C LEU A 518 36.62 13.80 -26.88
N ASP A 519 37.07 12.81 -27.65
CA ASP A 519 37.88 12.98 -28.88
C ASP A 519 36.99 13.27 -30.11
N ALA A 520 36.06 14.21 -29.94
CA ALA A 520 35.17 14.70 -30.99
C ALA A 520 35.42 16.20 -31.24
N PRO A 521 35.52 16.65 -32.51
CA PRO A 521 35.57 18.06 -32.85
C PRO A 521 34.35 18.80 -32.29
N MET A 522 34.55 20.06 -31.89
CA MET A 522 33.48 20.91 -31.34
C MET A 522 32.33 21.07 -32.34
N GLU A 523 32.64 21.14 -33.63
CA GLU A 523 31.69 21.28 -34.74
C GLU A 523 30.79 20.05 -34.97
N ASP A 524 31.25 18.86 -34.56
CA ASP A 524 30.48 17.62 -34.67
C ASP A 524 29.77 17.24 -33.36
N THR A 525 29.98 18.01 -32.31
CA THR A 525 29.47 17.76 -30.95
C THR A 525 28.26 18.65 -30.66
N VAL A 526 27.26 18.09 -29.98
CA VAL A 526 26.16 18.88 -29.43
C VAL A 526 26.53 19.34 -28.03
N ILE A 527 26.53 20.66 -27.80
CA ILE A 527 26.97 21.24 -26.53
C ILE A 527 25.74 21.69 -25.75
N ILE A 528 25.59 21.16 -24.54
CA ILE A 528 24.39 21.35 -23.72
C ILE A 528 24.75 22.17 -22.48
N VAL A 529 24.02 23.25 -22.22
CA VAL A 529 24.01 23.89 -20.91
C VAL A 529 22.84 23.32 -20.11
N SER A 530 23.14 22.65 -19.01
CA SER A 530 22.16 21.93 -18.19
C SER A 530 22.27 22.24 -16.71
N GLY A 531 21.25 21.86 -15.95
CA GLY A 531 21.10 22.13 -14.52
C GLY A 531 19.62 22.15 -14.14
N LEU A 532 19.34 22.24 -12.84
CA LEU A 532 17.98 22.49 -12.35
C LEU A 532 17.50 23.89 -12.81
N PRO A 533 16.19 24.08 -13.06
CA PRO A 533 15.66 25.42 -13.24
C PRO A 533 16.09 26.35 -12.10
N ARG A 534 16.54 27.56 -12.45
CA ARG A 534 17.10 28.55 -11.51
C ARG A 534 18.49 28.23 -10.92
N SER A 535 19.22 27.24 -11.47
CA SER A 535 20.64 27.02 -11.14
C SER A 535 21.62 27.96 -11.87
N GLY A 536 21.14 28.82 -12.78
CA GLY A 536 21.97 29.78 -13.52
C GLY A 536 22.20 29.46 -15.00
N THR A 537 21.57 28.41 -15.54
CA THR A 537 21.69 27.99 -16.94
C THR A 537 21.41 29.10 -17.96
N SER A 538 20.37 29.92 -17.76
CA SER A 538 20.08 31.07 -18.64
C SER A 538 21.18 32.13 -18.61
N MET A 539 21.82 32.37 -17.45
CA MET A 539 22.93 33.31 -17.33
C MET A 539 24.16 32.81 -18.08
N MET A 540 24.46 31.51 -17.97
CA MET A 540 25.53 30.88 -18.74
C MET A 540 25.29 30.99 -20.25
N MET A 541 24.08 30.71 -20.72
CA MET A 541 23.71 30.89 -22.14
C MET A 541 23.91 32.34 -22.62
N GLN A 542 23.54 33.32 -21.81
CA GLN A 542 23.75 34.74 -22.10
C GLN A 542 25.25 35.10 -22.18
N MET A 543 26.07 34.56 -21.28
CA MET A 543 27.52 34.79 -21.28
C MET A 543 28.17 34.22 -22.54
N LEU A 544 27.77 33.00 -22.95
CA LEU A 544 28.25 32.36 -24.17
C LEU A 544 27.87 33.18 -25.42
N ALA A 545 26.61 33.60 -25.53
CA ALA A 545 26.15 34.45 -26.63
C ALA A 545 26.92 35.78 -26.69
N ALA A 546 27.14 36.43 -25.54
CA ALA A 546 27.91 37.67 -25.44
C ALA A 546 29.40 37.49 -25.81
N ALA A 547 29.95 36.28 -25.62
CA ALA A 547 31.29 35.92 -26.05
C ALA A 547 31.40 35.61 -27.55
N GLY A 548 30.32 35.78 -28.32
CA GLY A 548 30.28 35.50 -29.76
C GLY A 548 30.16 34.01 -30.10
N ILE A 549 29.80 33.17 -29.12
CA ILE A 549 29.59 31.73 -29.32
C ILE A 549 28.18 31.50 -29.89
N SER A 550 28.07 30.57 -30.86
CA SER A 550 26.78 30.22 -31.45
C SER A 550 25.90 29.47 -30.47
N VAL A 551 24.74 30.04 -30.14
CA VAL A 551 23.72 29.45 -29.28
C VAL A 551 22.48 29.12 -30.09
N MET A 552 21.82 28.00 -29.77
CA MET A 552 20.57 27.57 -30.36
C MET A 552 19.40 28.09 -29.52
N THR A 553 18.66 29.04 -30.07
CA THR A 553 17.50 29.68 -29.44
C THR A 553 16.52 30.07 -30.55
N ASP A 554 15.21 29.97 -30.30
CA ASP A 554 14.17 30.40 -31.25
C ASP A 554 13.54 31.75 -30.90
N GLY A 555 13.80 32.24 -29.68
CA GLY A 555 13.31 33.54 -29.22
C GLY A 555 11.83 33.55 -28.87
N VAL A 556 11.18 32.39 -28.77
CA VAL A 556 9.76 32.27 -28.45
C VAL A 556 9.48 32.74 -27.02
N ARG A 557 10.35 32.39 -26.06
CA ARG A 557 10.27 32.89 -24.67
C ARG A 557 11.01 34.21 -24.53
N GLU A 558 10.25 35.30 -24.53
CA GLU A 558 10.76 36.66 -24.41
C GLU A 558 11.31 37.00 -23.00
N ALA A 559 11.99 38.13 -22.89
CA ALA A 559 12.47 38.65 -21.61
C ALA A 559 11.30 39.10 -20.72
N ASP A 560 11.45 38.87 -19.40
CA ASP A 560 10.46 39.28 -18.40
C ASP A 560 11.15 39.92 -17.18
N GLU A 561 10.39 40.35 -16.19
CA GLU A 561 10.93 40.95 -14.96
C GLU A 561 11.83 40.00 -14.15
N SER A 562 11.71 38.68 -14.34
CA SER A 562 12.49 37.66 -13.65
C SER A 562 13.77 37.28 -14.40
N ASN A 563 13.83 37.54 -15.70
CA ASN A 563 15.00 37.42 -16.55
C ASN A 563 14.96 38.49 -17.68
N PRO A 564 15.40 39.73 -17.39
CA PRO A 564 15.25 40.88 -18.30
C PRO A 564 16.03 40.79 -19.61
N LYS A 565 16.89 39.79 -19.76
CA LYS A 565 17.68 39.56 -20.97
C LYS A 565 17.21 38.34 -21.77
N GLY A 566 16.10 37.70 -21.37
CA GLY A 566 15.54 36.55 -22.07
C GLY A 566 16.18 35.21 -21.67
N TYR A 567 15.51 34.12 -21.99
CA TYR A 567 15.85 32.79 -21.47
C TYR A 567 16.80 31.97 -22.36
N TYR A 568 17.03 32.39 -23.61
CA TYR A 568 17.89 31.69 -24.58
C TYR A 568 17.52 30.20 -24.67
N GLU A 569 16.23 29.95 -24.94
CA GLU A 569 15.61 28.63 -25.03
C GLU A 569 15.31 28.28 -26.49
N TYR A 570 15.33 26.99 -26.77
CA TYR A 570 14.82 26.41 -28.00
C TYR A 570 13.65 25.50 -27.63
N GLU A 571 12.42 25.84 -28.01
CA GLU A 571 11.20 25.19 -27.51
C GLU A 571 11.20 23.67 -27.73
N LYS A 572 11.66 23.20 -28.91
CA LYS A 572 11.72 21.76 -29.20
C LYS A 572 12.65 20.98 -28.25
N SER A 573 13.57 21.65 -27.56
CA SER A 573 14.44 21.00 -26.58
C SER A 573 13.69 20.49 -25.34
N LYS A 574 12.52 21.06 -25.03
CA LYS A 574 11.64 20.58 -23.95
C LYS A 574 11.02 19.21 -24.26
N GLN A 575 10.96 18.86 -25.55
CA GLN A 575 10.37 17.63 -26.09
C GLN A 575 11.42 16.60 -26.52
N VAL A 576 12.67 16.70 -26.06
CA VAL A 576 13.77 15.87 -26.58
C VAL A 576 13.53 14.34 -26.49
N GLY A 577 12.66 13.90 -25.58
CA GLY A 577 12.25 12.49 -25.48
C GLY A 577 11.24 12.02 -26.53
N SER A 578 10.50 12.92 -27.17
CA SER A 578 9.50 12.63 -28.21
C SER A 578 9.92 13.14 -29.59
N ASP A 579 10.58 14.30 -29.68
CA ASP A 579 11.15 14.86 -30.90
C ASP A 579 12.66 15.17 -30.72
N ASN A 580 13.49 14.39 -31.42
CA ASN A 580 14.94 14.58 -31.49
C ASN A 580 15.43 15.01 -32.89
N SER A 581 14.51 15.36 -33.80
CA SER A 581 14.82 15.69 -35.20
C SER A 581 15.72 16.92 -35.36
N TRP A 582 15.73 17.80 -34.36
CA TRP A 582 16.51 19.04 -34.33
C TRP A 582 17.94 18.88 -33.82
N ILE A 583 18.27 17.76 -33.17
CA ILE A 583 19.59 17.56 -32.56
C ILE A 583 20.74 17.62 -33.57
N PRO A 584 20.62 17.10 -34.82
CA PRO A 584 21.65 17.28 -35.84
C PRO A 584 21.97 18.75 -36.14
N ASP A 585 20.98 19.65 -36.07
CA ASP A 585 21.15 21.10 -36.33
C ASP A 585 21.81 21.85 -35.16
N ALA A 586 21.90 21.19 -33.99
CA ALA A 586 22.51 21.71 -32.77
C ALA A 586 24.03 21.46 -32.70
N LYS A 587 24.60 20.69 -33.64
CA LYS A 587 26.05 20.44 -33.71
C LYS A 587 26.84 21.73 -33.85
N GLY A 588 27.89 21.88 -33.04
CA GLY A 588 28.70 23.10 -32.97
C GLY A 588 28.02 24.30 -32.30
N LYS A 589 26.80 24.13 -31.78
CA LYS A 589 26.05 25.17 -31.08
C LYS A 589 25.78 24.76 -29.63
N PHE A 590 25.54 25.76 -28.79
CA PHE A 590 25.12 25.56 -27.41
C PHE A 590 23.60 25.58 -27.32
N VAL A 591 23.01 24.53 -26.76
CA VAL A 591 21.56 24.41 -26.50
C VAL A 591 21.31 24.24 -25.01
N LYS A 592 20.24 24.84 -24.49
CA LYS A 592 19.85 24.69 -23.09
C LYS A 592 18.88 23.52 -22.92
N ILE A 593 19.17 22.58 -22.03
CA ILE A 593 18.30 21.44 -21.71
C ILE A 593 18.30 21.22 -20.19
N VAL A 594 17.14 21.10 -19.55
CA VAL A 594 17.08 20.85 -18.11
C VAL A 594 17.57 19.45 -17.75
N ALA A 595 18.13 19.31 -16.54
CA ALA A 595 18.81 18.09 -16.13
C ALA A 595 17.92 16.82 -16.24
N GLN A 596 16.63 16.95 -15.94
CA GLN A 596 15.64 15.86 -15.99
C GLN A 596 15.45 15.26 -17.39
N LEU A 597 15.78 16.01 -18.45
CA LEU A 597 15.62 15.56 -19.84
C LEU A 597 16.90 14.93 -20.40
N LEU A 598 18.05 15.06 -19.72
CA LEU A 598 19.32 14.48 -20.19
C LEU A 598 19.25 12.95 -20.41
N PRO A 599 18.55 12.15 -19.58
CA PRO A 599 18.42 10.71 -19.82
C PRO A 599 17.67 10.35 -21.11
N LYS A 600 16.93 11.30 -21.70
CA LYS A 600 16.14 11.12 -22.92
C LYS A 600 16.92 11.46 -24.20
N LEU A 601 18.17 11.90 -24.08
CA LEU A 601 19.02 12.15 -25.24
C LEU A 601 19.25 10.86 -26.03
N PRO A 602 19.19 10.89 -27.38
CA PRO A 602 19.46 9.71 -28.19
C PRO A 602 20.93 9.30 -28.09
N SER A 603 21.16 7.98 -28.00
CA SER A 603 22.50 7.37 -28.04
C SER A 603 23.14 7.47 -29.43
N GLY A 604 24.48 7.39 -29.50
CA GLY A 604 25.22 7.24 -30.76
C GLY A 604 25.78 8.54 -31.35
N GLN A 605 25.85 9.61 -30.57
CA GLN A 605 26.52 10.86 -30.98
C GLN A 605 27.21 11.55 -29.79
N PRO A 606 28.26 12.35 -30.06
CA PRO A 606 29.03 13.02 -29.01
C PRO A 606 28.28 14.20 -28.37
N TYR A 607 28.27 14.24 -27.03
CA TYR A 607 27.74 15.36 -26.25
C TYR A 607 28.78 15.96 -25.29
N ARG A 608 28.79 17.28 -25.19
CA ARG A 608 29.49 18.02 -24.12
C ARG A 608 28.48 18.76 -23.27
N ILE A 609 28.48 18.55 -21.96
CA ILE A 609 27.48 19.13 -21.04
C ILE A 609 28.16 20.06 -20.05
N ILE A 610 27.83 21.36 -20.09
CA ILE A 610 28.12 22.30 -19.00
C ILE A 610 27.00 22.15 -17.98
N PHE A 611 27.30 21.62 -16.80
CA PHE A 611 26.29 21.33 -15.77
C PHE A 611 26.38 22.35 -14.63
N MET A 612 25.36 23.22 -14.53
CA MET A 612 25.24 24.25 -13.50
C MET A 612 24.76 23.64 -12.18
N GLN A 613 25.62 23.70 -11.17
CA GLN A 613 25.38 23.21 -9.81
C GLN A 613 25.08 24.39 -8.90
N ARG A 614 23.98 24.31 -8.14
CA ARG A 614 23.59 25.34 -7.18
C ARG A 614 22.85 24.69 -6.00
N PRO A 615 23.08 25.13 -4.75
CA PRO A 615 22.42 24.54 -3.58
C PRO A 615 20.89 24.54 -3.68
N LEU A 616 20.25 23.43 -3.27
CA LEU A 616 18.78 23.32 -3.30
C LEU A 616 18.10 24.35 -2.40
N SER A 617 18.77 24.74 -1.31
CA SER A 617 18.35 25.81 -0.40
C SER A 617 18.26 27.19 -1.07
N GLU A 618 18.88 27.38 -2.24
CA GLU A 618 18.74 28.60 -3.05
C GLU A 618 17.85 28.40 -4.28
N VAL A 619 17.91 27.22 -4.89
CA VAL A 619 17.16 26.90 -6.10
C VAL A 619 15.66 26.85 -5.81
N ILE A 620 15.23 26.10 -4.80
CA ILE A 620 13.81 25.90 -4.49
C ILE A 620 13.13 27.22 -4.12
N PRO A 621 13.64 28.04 -3.16
CA PRO A 621 13.04 29.34 -2.88
C PRO A 621 13.05 30.30 -4.08
N SER A 622 14.00 30.15 -5.00
CA SER A 622 13.99 30.92 -6.24
C SER A 622 12.94 30.44 -7.25
N GLN A 623 12.59 29.15 -7.26
CA GLN A 623 11.51 28.60 -8.06
C GLN A 623 10.16 29.05 -7.51
N ASP A 624 9.97 28.98 -6.19
CA ASP A 624 8.73 29.39 -5.51
C ASP A 624 8.39 30.86 -5.80
N LYS A 625 9.38 31.76 -5.66
CA LYS A 625 9.20 33.18 -6.02
C LYS A 625 8.84 33.40 -7.49
N LEU A 626 9.28 32.52 -8.39
CA LEU A 626 8.92 32.61 -9.80
C LEU A 626 7.48 32.14 -10.02
N LEU A 627 7.08 31.04 -9.39
CA LEU A 627 5.70 30.52 -9.42
C LEU A 627 4.70 31.54 -8.87
N GLU A 628 5.01 32.16 -7.73
CA GLU A 628 4.21 33.23 -7.13
C GLU A 628 3.98 34.39 -8.12
N ARG A 629 5.02 34.81 -8.84
CA ARG A 629 4.93 35.88 -9.85
C ARG A 629 4.12 35.48 -11.07
N LEU A 630 4.19 34.21 -11.47
CA LEU A 630 3.42 33.66 -12.58
C LEU A 630 1.96 33.36 -12.19
N GLY A 631 1.59 33.53 -10.92
CA GLY A 631 0.27 33.15 -10.42
C GLY A 631 0.02 31.64 -10.45
N LYS A 632 1.09 30.84 -10.43
CA LYS A 632 1.09 29.38 -10.46
C LYS A 632 1.27 28.82 -9.05
N LYS A 633 0.73 27.63 -8.78
CA LYS A 633 0.69 27.08 -7.41
C LYS A 633 1.96 26.32 -7.02
N GLY A 634 2.69 25.78 -7.99
CA GLY A 634 3.84 24.91 -7.76
C GLY A 634 3.44 23.48 -7.40
N SER A 635 4.45 22.67 -7.07
CA SER A 635 4.23 21.32 -6.56
C SER A 635 3.43 21.34 -5.26
N LYS A 636 2.62 20.30 -5.02
CA LYS A 636 2.00 20.03 -3.71
C LYS A 636 3.01 19.55 -2.65
N LEU A 637 4.25 19.23 -3.06
CA LEU A 637 5.29 18.76 -2.15
C LEU A 637 5.78 19.89 -1.24
N THR A 638 6.18 19.53 -0.01
CA THR A 638 6.92 20.47 0.84
C THR A 638 8.31 20.73 0.24
N PRO A 639 8.95 21.88 0.54
CA PRO A 639 10.31 22.16 0.07
C PRO A 639 11.32 21.06 0.41
N GLU A 640 11.18 20.41 1.57
CA GLU A 640 12.03 19.29 2.01
C GLU A 640 11.86 18.10 1.05
N LYS A 641 10.61 17.74 0.77
CA LYS A 641 10.28 16.57 -0.04
C LYS A 641 10.62 16.80 -1.51
N LEU A 642 10.42 18.02 -2.00
CA LEU A 642 10.85 18.43 -3.32
C LEU A 642 12.39 18.36 -3.46
N ALA A 643 13.12 18.80 -2.43
CA ALA A 643 14.57 18.72 -2.40
C ALA A 643 15.07 17.27 -2.44
N GLU A 644 14.47 16.37 -1.65
CA GLU A 644 14.79 14.92 -1.69
C GLU A 644 14.56 14.34 -3.08
N THR A 645 13.44 14.71 -3.70
CA THR A 645 13.05 14.20 -5.02
C THR A 645 14.01 14.67 -6.11
N TYR A 646 14.34 15.97 -6.15
CA TYR A 646 15.34 16.50 -7.07
C TYR A 646 16.72 15.84 -6.88
N GLN A 647 17.13 15.59 -5.63
CA GLN A 647 18.40 14.92 -5.36
C GLN A 647 18.43 13.51 -5.96
N LYS A 648 17.36 12.72 -5.76
CA LYS A 648 17.28 11.37 -6.32
C LYS A 648 17.24 11.38 -7.85
N GLN A 649 16.44 12.26 -8.45
CA GLN A 649 16.37 12.42 -9.90
C GLN A 649 17.75 12.77 -10.50
N LEU A 650 18.49 13.68 -9.88
CA LEU A 650 19.81 14.07 -10.38
C LEU A 650 20.87 12.98 -10.23
N LYS A 651 20.77 12.14 -9.20
CA LYS A 651 21.60 10.93 -9.10
C LYS A 651 21.29 9.91 -10.20
N GLN A 652 20.03 9.78 -10.61
CA GLN A 652 19.68 8.96 -11.79
C GLN A 652 20.26 9.56 -13.07
N VAL A 653 20.18 10.88 -13.23
CA VAL A 653 20.80 11.60 -14.35
C VAL A 653 22.31 11.34 -14.38
N GLU A 654 23.00 11.51 -13.26
CA GLU A 654 24.44 11.24 -13.12
C GLU A 654 24.79 9.81 -13.55
N GLN A 655 24.03 8.80 -13.13
CA GLN A 655 24.28 7.42 -13.53
C GLN A 655 24.07 7.17 -15.01
N VAL A 656 23.01 7.73 -15.59
CA VAL A 656 22.75 7.61 -17.03
C VAL A 656 23.88 8.29 -17.83
N LEU A 657 24.32 9.48 -17.41
CA LEU A 657 25.47 10.16 -18.01
C LEU A 657 26.76 9.34 -17.84
N ASN A 658 26.92 8.63 -16.72
CA ASN A 658 28.04 7.72 -16.50
C ASN A 658 28.01 6.48 -17.41
N TYR A 659 26.82 5.99 -17.77
CA TYR A 659 26.66 4.89 -18.70
C TYR A 659 27.03 5.25 -20.15
N TYR A 660 26.75 6.47 -20.61
CA TYR A 660 27.08 6.89 -21.97
C TYR A 660 28.60 7.01 -22.21
N GLN A 661 29.09 6.42 -23.29
CA GLN A 661 30.53 6.45 -23.64
C GLN A 661 30.96 7.77 -24.31
N ASP A 662 30.07 8.41 -25.06
CA ASP A 662 30.36 9.60 -25.87
C ASP A 662 29.90 10.92 -25.21
N ILE A 663 29.99 11.01 -23.87
CA ILE A 663 29.59 12.21 -23.11
C ILE A 663 30.75 12.73 -22.24
N GLU A 664 31.00 14.03 -22.33
CA GLU A 664 31.89 14.79 -21.45
C GLU A 664 31.07 15.80 -20.64
N VAL A 665 31.23 15.83 -19.30
CA VAL A 665 30.49 16.75 -18.42
C VAL A 665 31.46 17.68 -17.68
N LEU A 666 31.19 18.98 -17.76
CA LEU A 666 31.91 20.03 -17.05
C LEU A 666 30.99 20.63 -15.98
N PRO A 667 31.17 20.30 -14.68
CA PRO A 667 30.40 20.91 -13.60
C PRO A 667 30.87 22.35 -13.33
N ILE A 668 29.92 23.27 -13.12
CA ILE A 668 30.16 24.68 -12.79
C ILE A 668 29.34 25.04 -11.54
N ASN A 669 30.02 25.56 -10.51
CA ASN A 669 29.42 26.05 -9.26
C ASN A 669 29.14 27.55 -9.29
#